data_AF-A0A4E0RC22-F1
#
_entry.id   AF-A0A4E0RC22-F1
#
_cell.length_a   1.000
_cell.length_b   1.000
_cell.length_c   1.000
_cell.angle_alpha   90.00
_cell.angle_beta   90.00
_cell.angle_gamma   90.00
#
_symmetry.space_group_name_H-M   'P 1'
#
loop_
_entity.id
_entity.type
_entity.pdbx_description
1 polymer ?
#
loop_
_entity_poly.entity_id
_entity_poly.type
_entity_poly.pdbx_seq_one_letter_code
_entity_poly.pdbx_strand_id
1 'polypeptide(L)'
;MLASQQSVFSRICARSFRTTSTAWKQPAHDRLRMRRHQPQPRHRLPFVDEAPMNVLPEKPPVLPTSWGSTADKVKCLRYSHGVHLSSIPTTFEKLEELYHLEKNLWFHSLDLPLKSPEMLDFSQFITRTKLLDWSWEPFDHQSALESRLSHQLSEQLLFLCRLPVNMHDQKPESIIARGRRRTMLISNCMETAYQTIVTSEPASQLARSVHQIDESARVETFLKRLYPNEMWKPVSEIDEDLFEDVDETILDGEGCVRFRIRADLTWQLRVPDPLQPFFPMKHPICYSEKPPKCRYRPEAFGLKPIDCFKFSCLPIDSSELARSVAGYWSRNPFSEGDPCEFGLLGVLDTRSAEEIWNDLSRLALSEEKKSDIWTKNGISEGLLTAFAWTSAQAYNQGFTLYNEITYPFAAQILLFDYDHIQLLRYQLNSLASLWQAEDCEAPFNLAWVSPKIKLFEFVDSAPCGRMQVNPEALSLLASGFLHPTDADRPSELLRPYLTPGSLAPRDRAKRSVRDEDTFARLIPNAASSPDLDDSVQIDKENTVDLADMTEAERKALDEARQSARKLPLRMYTPARPHPNEVFFYKLTNQRELLKELRSEVPSLGGSLRGLPGPYDRIRENYRMHRRNQQPRSRVQAPPRRWR
;
A
#
# COMPACT_ATOMS: atom_id res chain seq x y z
N MET A 1 87.82 36.24 -16.73
CA MET A 1 88.22 34.85 -16.92
C MET A 1 87.29 34.25 -17.96
N LEU A 2 87.74 34.28 -19.23
CA LEU A 2 87.91 33.11 -20.11
C LEU A 2 86.58 32.39 -20.37
N ALA A 3 85.88 32.77 -21.45
CA ALA A 3 86.00 32.17 -22.80
C ALA A 3 85.12 30.91 -22.90
N SER A 4 84.33 30.62 -23.93
CA SER A 4 84.11 31.22 -25.26
C SER A 4 83.11 30.30 -25.98
N GLN A 5 82.19 30.88 -26.76
CA GLN A 5 81.67 30.36 -28.04
C GLN A 5 80.86 29.03 -27.98
N GLN A 6 79.69 28.92 -28.61
CA GLN A 6 79.45 29.14 -30.02
C GLN A 6 78.03 29.63 -30.32
N SER A 7 77.94 30.28 -31.46
CA SER A 7 76.85 31.10 -31.93
C SER A 7 76.31 30.56 -33.26
N VAL A 8 75.01 30.77 -33.49
CA VAL A 8 74.42 31.28 -34.76
C VAL A 8 74.03 30.25 -35.83
N PHE A 9 72.99 30.65 -36.55
CA PHE A 9 72.27 30.07 -37.70
C PHE A 9 71.04 29.23 -37.31
N SER A 10 69.80 29.59 -37.65
CA SER A 10 69.35 30.60 -38.59
C SER A 10 67.85 30.90 -38.41
N ARG A 11 67.55 32.19 -38.54
CA ARG A 11 66.37 32.84 -39.12
C ARG A 11 65.27 31.91 -39.67
N ILE A 12 64.01 32.14 -39.29
CA ILE A 12 62.98 32.76 -40.16
C ILE A 12 61.66 32.90 -39.37
N CYS A 13 61.25 34.17 -39.23
CA CYS A 13 59.89 34.72 -39.09
C CYS A 13 58.96 34.25 -37.95
N ALA A 14 58.15 35.09 -37.33
CA ALA A 14 58.02 36.54 -37.16
C ALA A 14 56.76 36.70 -36.28
N ARG A 15 56.84 37.57 -35.26
CA ARG A 15 55.76 38.45 -34.74
C ARG A 15 54.42 37.77 -34.38
N SER A 16 54.16 37.50 -33.10
CA SER A 16 53.49 38.45 -32.18
C SER A 16 52.22 39.09 -32.74
N PHE A 17 51.07 38.92 -32.07
CA PHE A 17 50.13 39.98 -31.65
C PHE A 17 48.90 39.32 -31.00
N ARG A 18 48.74 39.50 -29.69
CA ARG A 18 47.76 40.38 -29.02
C ARG A 18 46.30 39.93 -29.16
N THR A 19 45.77 39.60 -27.99
CA THR A 19 44.35 39.58 -27.64
C THR A 19 43.65 40.85 -28.11
N THR A 20 42.52 40.72 -28.81
CA THR A 20 41.39 41.64 -28.64
C THR A 20 40.07 40.92 -28.89
N SER A 21 39.12 41.28 -28.03
CA SER A 21 37.69 41.00 -28.06
C SER A 21 37.04 41.55 -29.31
N THR A 22 36.28 40.70 -30.03
CA THR A 22 34.92 40.88 -30.56
C THR A 22 34.74 40.07 -31.84
N ALA A 23 34.14 38.89 -31.73
CA ALA A 23 33.35 38.30 -32.82
C ALA A 23 32.27 37.44 -32.19
N TRP A 24 31.07 38.01 -32.19
CA TRP A 24 29.85 37.39 -31.73
C TRP A 24 29.50 36.14 -32.54
N LYS A 25 28.95 35.16 -31.82
CA LYS A 25 27.81 34.31 -32.20
C LYS A 25 27.87 33.67 -33.59
N GLN A 26 28.46 32.47 -33.64
CA GLN A 26 27.93 31.44 -34.53
C GLN A 26 26.76 30.70 -33.83
N PRO A 27 25.64 30.46 -34.51
CA PRO A 27 24.53 29.69 -33.96
C PRO A 27 24.92 28.22 -33.74
N ALA A 28 24.32 27.60 -32.72
CA ALA A 28 24.68 26.26 -32.23
C ALA A 28 24.57 25.13 -33.27
N HIS A 29 23.80 25.34 -34.35
CA HIS A 29 23.55 24.34 -35.39
C HIS A 29 24.82 23.98 -36.20
N ASP A 30 25.73 24.92 -36.46
CA ASP A 30 26.92 24.66 -37.30
C ASP A 30 28.04 23.91 -36.56
N ARG A 31 28.03 23.90 -35.23
CA ARG A 31 28.98 23.08 -34.45
C ARG A 31 28.68 21.58 -34.53
N LEU A 32 27.45 21.20 -34.89
CA LEU A 32 27.03 19.81 -34.97
C LEU A 32 27.38 19.15 -36.32
N ARG A 33 27.59 19.92 -37.40
CA ARG A 33 28.00 19.36 -38.71
C ARG A 33 29.48 18.97 -38.78
N MET A 34 30.37 19.70 -38.11
CA MET A 34 31.82 19.36 -38.09
C MET A 34 32.13 18.08 -37.30
N ARG A 35 31.28 17.66 -36.34
CA ARG A 35 31.49 16.42 -35.58
C ARG A 35 31.15 15.15 -36.33
N ARG A 36 30.54 15.22 -37.53
CA ARG A 36 30.17 14.04 -38.32
C ARG A 36 31.23 13.57 -39.34
N HIS A 37 32.36 14.28 -39.49
CA HIS A 37 33.35 13.95 -40.53
C HIS A 37 34.81 13.75 -40.07
N GLN A 38 35.06 13.55 -38.77
CA GLN A 38 36.36 13.04 -38.32
C GLN A 38 36.18 11.71 -37.61
N PRO A 39 36.59 10.57 -38.21
CA PRO A 39 36.71 9.33 -37.45
C PRO A 39 37.76 9.56 -36.35
N GLN A 40 37.43 9.20 -35.12
CA GLN A 40 38.37 9.35 -34.00
C GLN A 40 39.66 8.57 -34.30
N PRO A 41 40.84 9.10 -33.90
CA PRO A 41 42.10 8.38 -34.06
C PRO A 41 41.98 7.05 -33.31
N ARG A 42 42.33 5.96 -33.99
CA ARG A 42 42.40 4.61 -33.44
C ARG A 42 43.29 4.64 -32.20
N HIS A 43 42.67 4.73 -31.02
CA HIS A 43 43.33 4.36 -29.79
C HIS A 43 43.68 2.88 -29.94
N ARG A 44 44.98 2.58 -29.87
CA ARG A 44 45.50 1.21 -29.82
C ARG A 44 44.68 0.43 -28.80
N LEU A 45 44.27 -0.76 -29.19
CA LEU A 45 43.61 -1.73 -28.31
C LEU A 45 44.31 -1.71 -26.95
N PRO A 46 43.57 -1.61 -25.82
CA PRO A 46 44.20 -1.79 -24.53
C PRO A 46 44.84 -3.17 -24.55
N PHE A 47 46.10 -3.20 -24.14
CA PHE A 47 46.86 -4.41 -23.90
C PHE A 47 45.98 -5.32 -23.02
N VAL A 48 45.55 -6.46 -23.57
CA VAL A 48 44.81 -7.46 -22.81
C VAL A 48 45.87 -8.19 -22.00
N ASP A 49 46.17 -7.65 -20.81
CA ASP A 49 46.75 -8.47 -19.76
C ASP A 49 45.70 -9.54 -19.44
N GLU A 50 46.04 -10.78 -19.82
CA GLU A 50 45.47 -12.05 -19.41
C GLU A 50 44.24 -11.91 -18.50
N ALA A 51 43.05 -11.90 -19.12
CA ALA A 51 41.84 -12.19 -18.37
C ALA A 51 42.07 -13.54 -17.66
N PRO A 52 41.91 -13.66 -16.33
CA PRO A 52 42.11 -14.92 -15.67
C PRO A 52 41.12 -15.92 -16.25
N MET A 53 41.64 -16.85 -17.06
CA MET A 53 40.93 -18.01 -17.62
C MET A 53 40.63 -19.01 -16.50
N ASN A 54 39.90 -18.60 -15.47
CA ASN A 54 39.53 -19.43 -14.33
C ASN A 54 38.03 -19.38 -13.98
N VAL A 55 37.19 -18.75 -14.80
CA VAL A 55 35.74 -18.88 -14.66
C VAL A 55 35.23 -19.62 -15.89
N LEU A 56 35.15 -20.95 -15.76
CA LEU A 56 34.29 -21.75 -16.64
C LEU A 56 32.93 -21.05 -16.71
N PRO A 57 32.29 -20.92 -17.89
CA PRO A 57 30.94 -20.39 -17.94
C PRO A 57 30.10 -21.21 -16.97
N GLU A 58 29.65 -20.57 -15.88
CA GLU A 58 28.76 -21.22 -14.93
C GLU A 58 27.60 -21.77 -15.73
N LYS A 59 27.29 -23.06 -15.52
CA LYS A 59 26.11 -23.65 -16.14
C LYS A 59 24.94 -22.72 -15.83
N PRO A 60 24.14 -22.33 -16.84
CA PRO A 60 23.00 -21.47 -16.58
C PRO A 60 22.18 -22.10 -15.46
N PRO A 61 21.71 -21.29 -14.48
CA PRO A 61 20.96 -21.81 -13.36
C PRO A 61 19.80 -22.64 -13.89
N VAL A 62 19.54 -23.80 -13.29
CA VAL A 62 18.40 -24.64 -13.67
C VAL A 62 17.15 -23.85 -13.35
N LEU A 63 16.53 -23.30 -14.39
CA LEU A 63 15.34 -22.47 -14.25
C LEU A 63 14.13 -23.35 -13.89
N PRO A 64 13.22 -22.85 -13.03
CA PRO A 64 11.95 -23.52 -12.84
C PRO A 64 11.20 -23.61 -14.18
N THR A 65 10.63 -24.79 -14.48
CA THR A 65 9.81 -25.01 -15.67
C THR A 65 8.47 -24.25 -15.64
N SER A 66 8.10 -23.67 -14.50
CA SER A 66 6.78 -23.08 -14.25
C SER A 66 6.52 -21.75 -14.95
N TRP A 67 7.48 -21.17 -15.69
CA TRP A 67 7.37 -19.82 -16.28
C TRP A 67 6.87 -19.79 -17.73
N GLY A 68 6.40 -20.93 -18.26
CA GLY A 68 5.77 -21.02 -19.58
C GLY A 68 6.63 -20.49 -20.72
N SER A 69 6.00 -19.83 -21.69
CA SER A 69 6.61 -19.24 -22.89
C SER A 69 7.33 -17.90 -22.62
N THR A 70 7.58 -17.53 -21.37
CA THR A 70 8.37 -16.34 -21.03
C THR A 70 9.78 -16.46 -21.62
N ALA A 71 10.31 -15.37 -22.20
CA ALA A 71 11.62 -15.40 -22.86
C ALA A 71 12.76 -15.78 -21.88
N ASP A 72 13.68 -16.65 -22.31
CA ASP A 72 14.72 -17.22 -21.43
C ASP A 72 15.62 -16.18 -20.77
N LYS A 73 15.92 -15.07 -21.47
CA LYS A 73 16.66 -13.94 -20.89
C LYS A 73 15.92 -13.33 -19.69
N VAL A 74 14.60 -13.16 -19.81
CA VAL A 74 13.75 -12.63 -18.74
C VAL A 74 13.68 -13.64 -17.60
N LYS A 75 13.54 -14.93 -17.91
CA LYS A 75 13.60 -16.00 -16.91
C LYS A 75 14.91 -15.91 -16.09
N CYS A 76 16.07 -15.99 -16.73
CA CYS A 76 17.36 -15.89 -16.03
C CYS A 76 17.47 -14.63 -15.16
N LEU A 77 17.07 -13.48 -15.70
CA LEU A 77 17.11 -12.21 -14.99
C LEU A 77 16.20 -12.23 -13.75
N ARG A 78 14.93 -12.61 -13.89
CA ARG A 78 13.96 -12.60 -12.78
C ARG A 78 14.26 -13.67 -11.74
N TYR A 79 14.84 -14.80 -12.14
CA TYR A 79 15.36 -15.79 -11.20
C TYR A 79 16.48 -15.20 -10.34
N SER A 80 17.44 -14.53 -10.96
CA SER A 80 18.53 -13.87 -10.23
C SER A 80 18.02 -12.79 -9.27
N HIS A 81 17.01 -12.01 -9.67
CA HIS A 81 16.36 -11.03 -8.80
C HIS A 81 15.69 -11.71 -7.60
N GLY A 82 14.94 -12.80 -7.81
CA GLY A 82 14.29 -13.54 -6.73
C GLY A 82 15.29 -14.15 -5.75
N VAL A 83 16.41 -14.71 -6.23
CA VAL A 83 17.50 -15.22 -5.39
C VAL A 83 18.14 -14.09 -4.57
N HIS A 84 18.43 -12.95 -5.21
CA HIS A 84 18.98 -11.78 -4.54
C HIS A 84 18.05 -11.24 -3.44
N LEU A 85 16.76 -11.04 -3.76
CA LEU A 85 15.76 -10.58 -2.78
C LEU A 85 15.50 -11.61 -1.67
N SER A 86 15.72 -12.90 -1.92
CA SER A 86 15.65 -13.94 -0.88
C SER A 86 16.80 -13.85 0.12
N SER A 87 17.96 -13.33 -0.31
CA SER A 87 19.14 -13.19 0.56
C SER A 87 19.03 -12.05 1.56
N ILE A 88 18.15 -11.07 1.30
CA ILE A 88 17.98 -9.88 2.14
C ILE A 88 17.17 -10.25 3.40
N PRO A 89 17.62 -9.85 4.60
CA PRO A 89 17.02 -10.32 5.85
C PRO A 89 15.70 -9.64 6.21
N THR A 90 15.54 -8.35 5.90
CA THR A 90 14.41 -7.53 6.35
C THR A 90 13.45 -7.17 5.22
N THR A 91 12.16 -7.00 5.56
CA THR A 91 11.12 -6.56 4.61
C THR A 91 11.39 -5.16 4.07
N PHE A 92 11.87 -4.27 4.93
CA PHE A 92 12.19 -2.89 4.57
C PHE A 92 13.28 -2.82 3.49
N GLU A 93 14.42 -3.49 3.71
CA GLU A 93 15.53 -3.51 2.74
C GLU A 93 15.13 -4.21 1.45
N LYS A 94 14.29 -5.26 1.52
CA LYS A 94 13.77 -5.94 0.32
C LYS A 94 12.96 -5.01 -0.57
N LEU A 95 12.06 -4.23 0.02
CA LEU A 95 11.22 -3.31 -0.73
C LEU A 95 12.05 -2.16 -1.33
N GLU A 96 13.09 -1.70 -0.62
CA GLU A 96 14.03 -0.71 -1.15
C GLU A 96 14.85 -1.28 -2.32
N GLU A 97 15.34 -2.52 -2.21
CA GLU A 97 16.09 -3.17 -3.29
C GLU A 97 15.20 -3.47 -4.50
N LEU A 98 13.96 -3.90 -4.28
CA LEU A 98 12.99 -4.13 -5.35
C LEU A 98 12.80 -2.87 -6.21
N TYR A 99 12.79 -1.69 -5.60
CA TYR A 99 12.73 -0.43 -6.32
C TYR A 99 13.96 -0.19 -7.20
N HIS A 100 15.15 -0.51 -6.69
CA HIS A 100 16.39 -0.37 -7.44
C HIS A 100 16.46 -1.33 -8.64
N LEU A 101 16.00 -2.57 -8.46
CA LEU A 101 15.92 -3.57 -9.53
C LEU A 101 14.97 -3.13 -10.65
N GLU A 102 13.92 -2.38 -10.32
CA GLU A 102 12.94 -1.90 -11.30
C GLU A 102 13.31 -0.58 -12.01
N LYS A 103 14.44 0.05 -11.65
CA LYS A 103 15.05 1.19 -12.38
C LYS A 103 14.11 2.37 -12.69
N ASN A 104 13.78 3.19 -11.68
CA ASN A 104 12.95 4.41 -11.78
C ASN A 104 11.57 4.13 -12.39
N LEU A 105 10.69 3.67 -11.53
CA LEU A 105 9.35 3.22 -11.87
C LEU A 105 8.44 4.37 -12.31
N TRP A 106 7.78 4.18 -13.44
CA TRP A 106 6.52 4.85 -13.78
C TRP A 106 5.37 3.86 -13.54
N PHE A 107 4.20 4.36 -13.14
CA PHE A 107 3.01 3.53 -12.89
C PHE A 107 1.76 4.18 -13.43
N HIS A 108 0.82 3.36 -13.90
CA HIS A 108 -0.56 3.79 -14.09
C HIS A 108 -1.26 3.80 -12.74
N SER A 109 -1.73 4.98 -12.31
CA SER A 109 -2.38 5.13 -11.00
C SER A 109 -3.84 4.69 -11.08
N LEU A 110 -4.16 3.66 -10.32
CA LEU A 110 -5.52 3.20 -10.03
C LEU A 110 -5.86 3.67 -8.60
N ASP A 111 -6.19 4.95 -8.49
CA ASP A 111 -6.70 5.52 -7.25
C ASP A 111 -8.22 5.28 -7.19
N LEU A 112 -8.69 4.65 -6.11
CA LEU A 112 -10.11 4.46 -5.84
C LEU A 112 -10.69 5.69 -5.13
N PRO A 113 -11.95 6.07 -5.44
CA PRO A 113 -12.89 5.37 -6.30
C PRO A 113 -12.55 5.47 -7.80
N LEU A 114 -12.92 4.45 -8.56
CA LEU A 114 -12.64 4.39 -10.00
C LEU A 114 -13.39 5.49 -10.72
N LYS A 115 -12.79 6.09 -11.76
CA LYS A 115 -13.45 7.12 -12.59
C LYS A 115 -14.37 6.54 -13.66
N SER A 116 -14.12 5.30 -14.07
CA SER A 116 -14.86 4.62 -15.14
C SER A 116 -15.63 3.42 -14.57
N PRO A 117 -16.94 3.31 -14.76
CA PRO A 117 -17.76 2.28 -14.10
C PRO A 117 -17.60 0.87 -14.69
N GLU A 118 -17.25 0.73 -15.97
CA GLU A 118 -17.13 -0.57 -16.66
C GLU A 118 -15.71 -1.13 -16.64
N MET A 119 -15.10 -1.20 -15.45
CA MET A 119 -13.72 -1.67 -15.27
C MET A 119 -13.60 -3.11 -14.73
N LEU A 120 -14.71 -3.85 -14.59
CA LEU A 120 -14.70 -5.17 -13.96
C LEU A 120 -13.85 -6.22 -14.72
N ASP A 121 -13.95 -6.26 -16.05
CA ASP A 121 -13.11 -7.19 -16.85
C ASP A 121 -11.64 -6.77 -16.82
N PHE A 122 -11.39 -5.46 -16.78
CA PHE A 122 -10.05 -4.91 -16.69
C PHE A 122 -9.41 -5.16 -15.32
N SER A 123 -10.17 -5.05 -14.22
CA SER A 123 -9.68 -5.35 -12.88
C SER A 123 -9.37 -6.84 -12.73
N GLN A 124 -10.27 -7.74 -13.17
CA GLN A 124 -10.02 -9.18 -13.23
C GLN A 124 -8.76 -9.52 -14.06
N PHE A 125 -8.57 -8.86 -15.20
CA PHE A 125 -7.40 -9.07 -16.06
C PHE A 125 -6.08 -8.60 -15.41
N ILE A 126 -6.08 -7.42 -14.79
CA ILE A 126 -4.87 -6.86 -14.17
C ILE A 126 -4.42 -7.67 -12.97
N THR A 127 -5.36 -8.08 -12.12
CA THR A 127 -5.05 -8.83 -10.90
C THR A 127 -4.97 -10.34 -11.15
N ARG A 128 -5.24 -10.79 -12.39
CA ARG A 128 -5.33 -12.21 -12.76
C ARG A 128 -6.30 -12.95 -11.82
N THR A 129 -7.45 -12.33 -11.57
CA THR A 129 -8.49 -12.81 -10.66
C THR A 129 -9.67 -13.37 -11.43
N LYS A 130 -10.15 -14.54 -11.01
CA LYS A 130 -11.37 -15.17 -11.47
C LYS A 130 -12.51 -14.87 -10.51
N LEU A 131 -13.59 -14.30 -11.03
CA LEU A 131 -14.86 -14.17 -10.31
C LEU A 131 -15.65 -15.49 -10.42
N LEU A 132 -15.96 -16.11 -9.29
CA LEU A 132 -16.72 -17.36 -9.21
C LEU A 132 -18.19 -17.07 -8.88
N ASP A 133 -19.09 -17.74 -9.60
CA ASP A 133 -20.50 -17.85 -9.23
C ASP A 133 -20.64 -18.95 -8.17
N TRP A 134 -20.27 -18.64 -6.92
CA TRP A 134 -20.39 -19.56 -5.80
C TRP A 134 -21.70 -19.35 -5.05
N SER A 135 -22.42 -20.44 -4.76
CA SER A 135 -23.66 -20.38 -3.99
C SER A 135 -23.39 -19.90 -2.57
N TRP A 136 -23.97 -18.75 -2.22
CA TRP A 136 -23.82 -18.21 -0.88
C TRP A 136 -24.69 -19.00 0.11
N GLU A 137 -24.06 -19.73 1.01
CA GLU A 137 -24.76 -20.40 2.09
C GLU A 137 -24.93 -19.44 3.27
N PRO A 138 -26.15 -19.23 3.78
CA PRO A 138 -26.36 -18.42 4.97
C PRO A 138 -25.57 -19.04 6.11
N PHE A 139 -24.82 -18.20 6.82
CA PHE A 139 -24.05 -18.64 7.96
C PHE A 139 -25.03 -19.07 9.06
N ASP A 140 -24.93 -20.32 9.51
CA ASP A 140 -25.80 -20.89 10.52
C ASP A 140 -25.37 -20.32 11.88
N HIS A 141 -26.06 -19.27 12.33
CA HIS A 141 -25.77 -18.60 13.60
C HIS A 141 -26.93 -18.79 14.57
N GLN A 142 -26.62 -18.71 15.86
CA GLN A 142 -27.62 -18.86 16.91
C GLN A 142 -28.68 -17.75 16.77
N SER A 143 -29.96 -18.11 16.83
CA SER A 143 -31.09 -17.17 16.78
C SER A 143 -31.00 -16.06 17.85
N ALA A 144 -30.31 -16.33 18.96
CA ALA A 144 -30.01 -15.35 20.00
C ALA A 144 -29.04 -14.24 19.54
N LEU A 145 -28.03 -14.57 18.73
CA LEU A 145 -27.10 -13.59 18.16
C LEU A 145 -27.82 -12.69 17.15
N GLU A 146 -28.61 -13.31 16.27
CA GLU A 146 -29.36 -12.61 15.23
C GLU A 146 -30.33 -11.58 15.84
N SER A 147 -31.12 -11.99 16.84
CA SER A 147 -32.08 -11.10 17.51
C SER A 147 -31.40 -9.92 18.20
N ARG A 148 -30.25 -10.14 18.86
CA ARG A 148 -29.48 -9.06 19.49
C ARG A 148 -28.87 -8.11 18.46
N LEU A 149 -28.27 -8.64 17.40
CA LEU A 149 -27.72 -7.84 16.30
C LEU A 149 -28.80 -6.99 15.64
N SER A 150 -29.95 -7.59 15.33
CA SER A 150 -31.10 -6.92 14.75
C SER A 150 -31.55 -5.75 15.63
N HIS A 151 -31.70 -5.99 16.94
CA HIS A 151 -32.12 -4.96 17.88
C HIS A 151 -31.10 -3.82 17.99
N GLN A 152 -29.82 -4.12 18.26
CA GLN A 152 -28.80 -3.09 18.43
C GLN A 152 -28.58 -2.26 17.16
N LEU A 153 -28.52 -2.91 16.00
CA LEU A 153 -28.38 -2.21 14.72
C LEU A 153 -29.61 -1.36 14.40
N SER A 154 -30.82 -1.84 14.70
CA SER A 154 -32.05 -1.07 14.44
C SER A 154 -32.09 0.26 15.21
N GLU A 155 -31.70 0.25 16.49
CA GLU A 155 -31.64 1.44 17.34
C GLU A 155 -30.59 2.45 16.83
N GLN A 156 -29.40 1.96 16.48
CA GLN A 156 -28.30 2.79 15.98
C GLN A 156 -28.62 3.39 14.61
N LEU A 157 -29.15 2.58 13.69
CA LEU A 157 -29.56 3.04 12.38
C LEU A 157 -30.68 4.10 12.48
N LEU A 158 -31.64 3.92 13.40
CA LEU A 158 -32.73 4.88 13.61
C LEU A 158 -32.17 6.26 14.02
N PHE A 159 -31.19 6.28 14.92
CA PHE A 159 -30.52 7.50 15.34
C PHE A 159 -29.76 8.16 14.19
N LEU A 160 -28.96 7.39 13.45
CA LEU A 160 -28.06 7.90 12.41
C LEU A 160 -28.80 8.36 11.13
N CYS A 161 -29.91 7.71 10.80
CA CYS A 161 -30.71 8.08 9.62
C CYS A 161 -31.59 9.31 9.85
N ARG A 162 -31.96 9.64 11.10
CA ARG A 162 -32.81 10.80 11.43
C ARG A 162 -32.16 12.16 11.25
N LEU A 163 -30.83 12.23 11.27
CA LEU A 163 -30.15 13.52 11.13
C LEU A 163 -30.41 14.07 9.70
N PRO A 164 -30.70 15.35 9.48
CA PRO A 164 -30.92 15.87 8.13
C PRO A 164 -29.61 15.94 7.33
N VAL A 165 -29.65 15.55 6.05
CA VAL A 165 -28.57 15.79 5.07
C VAL A 165 -29.17 16.46 3.86
N ASN A 166 -28.54 17.54 3.38
CA ASN A 166 -28.93 18.10 2.09
C ASN A 166 -28.36 17.23 0.96
N MET A 167 -29.22 16.42 0.34
CA MET A 167 -28.87 15.54 -0.79
C MET A 167 -28.82 16.29 -2.13
N HIS A 168 -29.41 17.48 -2.22
CA HIS A 168 -29.55 18.22 -3.47
C HIS A 168 -28.46 19.27 -3.68
N ASP A 169 -27.73 19.65 -2.63
CA ASP A 169 -26.62 20.58 -2.76
C ASP A 169 -25.45 19.91 -3.48
N GLN A 170 -24.94 20.55 -4.53
CA GLN A 170 -23.82 20.07 -5.36
C GLN A 170 -22.52 20.84 -5.08
N LYS A 171 -22.51 21.70 -4.06
CA LYS A 171 -21.28 22.36 -3.60
C LYS A 171 -20.27 21.32 -3.12
N PRO A 172 -18.96 21.50 -3.37
CA PRO A 172 -17.93 20.53 -2.96
C PRO A 172 -17.93 20.27 -1.45
N GLU A 173 -18.17 21.30 -0.63
CA GLU A 173 -18.28 21.17 0.83
C GLU A 173 -19.44 20.25 1.25
N SER A 174 -20.56 20.29 0.53
CA SER A 174 -21.72 19.44 0.81
C SER A 174 -21.47 17.99 0.44
N ILE A 175 -20.77 17.72 -0.69
CA ILE A 175 -20.34 16.37 -1.10
C ILE A 175 -19.42 15.77 -0.04
N ILE A 176 -18.43 16.54 0.45
CA ILE A 176 -17.53 16.12 1.52
C ILE A 176 -18.30 15.82 2.81
N ALA A 177 -19.27 16.67 3.18
CA ALA A 177 -20.10 16.45 4.36
C ALA A 177 -20.96 15.18 4.26
N ARG A 178 -21.51 14.88 3.06
CA ARG A 178 -22.22 13.61 2.80
C ARG A 178 -21.31 12.40 2.91
N GLY A 179 -20.11 12.47 2.31
CA GLY A 179 -19.10 11.42 2.42
C GLY A 179 -18.72 11.13 3.87
N ARG A 180 -18.37 12.17 4.64
CA ARG A 180 -18.06 12.03 6.08
C ARG A 180 -19.19 11.38 6.87
N ARG A 181 -20.44 11.73 6.54
CA ARG A 181 -21.59 11.15 7.20
C ARG A 181 -21.83 9.70 6.83
N ARG A 182 -21.61 9.30 5.57
CA ARG A 182 -21.63 7.88 5.18
C ARG A 182 -20.55 7.10 5.92
N THR A 183 -19.32 7.62 5.97
CA THR A 183 -18.23 7.03 6.75
C THR A 183 -18.61 6.84 8.21
N MET A 184 -19.20 7.85 8.84
CA MET A 184 -19.68 7.77 10.23
C MET A 184 -20.80 6.74 10.40
N LEU A 185 -21.75 6.67 9.46
CA LEU A 185 -22.82 5.66 9.49
C LEU A 185 -22.24 4.25 9.40
N ILE A 186 -21.33 4.02 8.45
CA ILE A 186 -20.67 2.73 8.25
C ILE A 186 -19.87 2.35 9.49
N SER A 187 -19.02 3.24 10.01
CA SER A 187 -18.19 2.95 11.18
C SER A 187 -19.05 2.58 12.39
N ASN A 188 -20.06 3.38 12.72
CA ASN A 188 -20.95 3.10 13.84
C ASN A 188 -21.71 1.79 13.68
N CYS A 189 -22.17 1.46 12.47
CA CYS A 189 -22.82 0.17 12.20
C CYS A 189 -21.85 -1.00 12.44
N MET A 190 -20.62 -0.89 11.95
CA MET A 190 -19.61 -1.94 12.10
C MET A 190 -19.13 -2.09 13.54
N GLU A 191 -18.93 -0.99 14.26
CA GLU A 191 -18.61 -1.00 15.69
C GLU A 191 -19.74 -1.63 16.52
N THR A 192 -20.99 -1.32 16.21
CA THR A 192 -22.16 -1.92 16.87
C THR A 192 -22.25 -3.42 16.62
N ALA A 193 -22.06 -3.85 15.36
CA ALA A 193 -22.03 -5.26 15.01
C ALA A 193 -20.89 -5.99 15.72
N TYR A 194 -19.69 -5.42 15.69
CA TYR A 194 -18.51 -5.92 16.39
C TYR A 194 -18.75 -6.08 17.89
N GLN A 195 -19.24 -5.04 18.58
CA GLN A 195 -19.49 -5.08 20.03
C GLN A 195 -20.55 -6.13 20.38
N THR A 196 -21.59 -6.26 19.56
CA THR A 196 -22.65 -7.25 19.78
C THR A 196 -22.15 -8.67 19.60
N ILE A 197 -21.29 -8.93 18.62
CA ILE A 197 -20.71 -10.26 18.37
C ILE A 197 -19.75 -10.65 19.49
N VAL A 198 -18.84 -9.75 19.88
CA VAL A 198 -17.87 -10.02 20.95
C VAL A 198 -18.56 -10.29 22.29
N THR A 199 -19.64 -9.56 22.60
CA THR A 199 -20.40 -9.76 23.84
C THR A 199 -21.29 -11.00 23.82
N SER A 200 -21.82 -11.36 22.65
CA SER A 200 -22.74 -12.49 22.52
C SER A 200 -22.02 -13.83 22.38
N GLU A 201 -20.84 -13.85 21.76
CA GLU A 201 -20.05 -15.05 21.48
C GLU A 201 -18.65 -14.94 22.13
N PRO A 202 -18.54 -15.07 23.47
CA PRO A 202 -17.26 -14.99 24.17
C PRO A 202 -16.31 -16.16 23.84
N ALA A 203 -16.86 -17.25 23.29
CA ALA A 203 -16.06 -18.37 22.80
C ALA A 203 -15.44 -18.12 21.43
N SER A 204 -15.89 -17.11 20.69
CA SER A 204 -15.37 -16.77 19.37
C SER A 204 -13.89 -16.40 19.42
N GLN A 205 -13.19 -16.66 18.32
CA GLN A 205 -11.80 -16.24 18.19
C GLN A 205 -11.65 -14.72 18.31
N LEU A 206 -12.62 -13.97 17.80
CA LEU A 206 -12.63 -12.51 17.85
C LEU A 206 -12.62 -11.98 19.30
N ALA A 207 -13.36 -12.64 20.20
CA ALA A 207 -13.39 -12.27 21.62
C ALA A 207 -12.11 -12.64 22.38
N ARG A 208 -11.39 -13.70 21.94
CA ARG A 208 -10.19 -14.23 22.61
C ARG A 208 -8.88 -13.65 22.10
N SER A 209 -8.86 -13.20 20.84
CA SER A 209 -7.67 -12.71 20.17
C SER A 209 -7.54 -11.19 20.29
N VAL A 210 -6.29 -10.73 20.33
CA VAL A 210 -5.99 -9.31 20.15
C VAL A 210 -6.42 -8.91 18.74
N HIS A 211 -7.04 -7.75 18.59
CA HIS A 211 -7.45 -7.22 17.30
C HIS A 211 -7.34 -5.70 17.31
N GLN A 212 -7.31 -5.11 16.12
CA GLN A 212 -7.26 -3.67 15.94
C GLN A 212 -8.34 -3.23 14.96
N ILE A 213 -9.03 -2.15 15.32
CA ILE A 213 -10.03 -1.50 14.47
C ILE A 213 -9.43 -0.17 14.02
N ASP A 214 -9.42 0.06 12.71
CA ASP A 214 -8.95 1.30 12.10
C ASP A 214 -10.08 1.92 11.24
N GLU A 215 -10.25 3.23 11.37
CA GLU A 215 -11.14 4.01 10.51
C GLU A 215 -10.34 4.68 9.38
N SER A 216 -10.90 4.72 8.17
CA SER A 216 -10.26 5.36 6.99
C SER A 216 -8.83 4.86 6.74
N ALA A 217 -8.65 3.54 6.74
CA ALA A 217 -7.35 2.91 6.60
C ALA A 217 -6.93 2.83 5.12
N ARG A 218 -5.77 3.42 4.81
CA ARG A 218 -5.22 3.39 3.46
C ARG A 218 -4.53 2.06 3.13
N VAL A 219 -4.85 1.54 1.96
CA VAL A 219 -4.29 0.34 1.38
C VAL A 219 -3.63 0.68 0.04
N GLU A 220 -2.37 0.31 -0.10
CA GLU A 220 -1.60 0.58 -1.32
C GLU A 220 -0.78 -0.63 -1.72
N THR A 221 -0.76 -0.91 -3.02
CA THR A 221 0.19 -1.86 -3.59
C THR A 221 0.64 -1.41 -4.98
N PHE A 222 1.63 -2.12 -5.51
CA PHE A 222 2.11 -1.99 -6.86
C PHE A 222 2.24 -3.38 -7.48
N LEU A 223 2.00 -3.44 -8.80
CA LEU A 223 2.06 -4.67 -9.56
C LEU A 223 2.59 -4.42 -10.97
N LYS A 224 3.02 -5.52 -11.60
CA LYS A 224 3.49 -5.56 -12.98
C LYS A 224 2.70 -6.63 -13.73
N ARG A 225 2.00 -6.22 -14.80
CA ARG A 225 1.15 -7.11 -15.60
C ARG A 225 1.66 -7.22 -17.04
N LEU A 226 1.84 -8.45 -17.52
CA LEU A 226 2.17 -8.71 -18.92
C LEU A 226 0.94 -8.44 -19.81
N TYR A 227 1.14 -7.65 -20.87
CA TYR A 227 0.12 -7.40 -21.89
C TYR A 227 0.43 -8.17 -23.18
N PRO A 228 -0.61 -8.63 -23.91
CA PRO A 228 -0.41 -9.31 -25.19
C PRO A 228 0.10 -8.32 -26.25
N ASN A 229 1.16 -8.68 -26.98
CA ASN A 229 1.77 -7.85 -28.02
C ASN A 229 0.78 -7.44 -29.13
N GLU A 230 -0.25 -8.26 -29.37
CA GLU A 230 -1.30 -7.98 -30.35
C GLU A 230 -2.06 -6.68 -30.05
N MET A 231 -2.22 -6.34 -28.77
CA MET A 231 -2.93 -5.13 -28.35
C MET A 231 -2.19 -3.86 -28.76
N TRP A 232 -0.86 -3.92 -28.94
CA TRP A 232 -0.01 -2.78 -29.28
C TRP A 232 0.29 -2.65 -30.77
N LYS A 233 -0.20 -3.57 -31.60
CA LYS A 233 -0.04 -3.44 -33.06
C LYS A 233 -0.89 -2.27 -33.56
N PRO A 234 -0.36 -1.40 -34.43
CA PRO A 234 -1.17 -0.37 -35.08
C PRO A 234 -2.27 -1.06 -35.89
N VAL A 235 -3.52 -0.71 -35.62
CA VAL A 235 -4.67 -1.20 -36.40
C VAL A 235 -4.65 -0.43 -37.71
N SER A 236 -4.22 -1.09 -38.78
CA SER A 236 -3.87 -0.46 -40.07
C SER A 236 -5.07 0.00 -40.92
N GLU A 237 -6.28 0.11 -40.36
CA GLU A 237 -7.51 0.26 -41.17
C GLU A 237 -8.58 1.21 -40.59
N ILE A 238 -8.28 1.99 -39.56
CA ILE A 238 -9.20 3.03 -39.08
C ILE A 238 -8.50 4.37 -39.29
N ASP A 239 -9.07 5.21 -40.16
CA ASP A 239 -8.55 6.53 -40.54
C ASP A 239 -7.85 7.23 -39.37
N GLU A 240 -6.52 7.28 -39.46
CA GLU A 240 -5.59 7.88 -38.47
C GLU A 240 -5.80 9.41 -38.33
N ASP A 241 -6.76 10.00 -39.06
CA ASP A 241 -7.07 11.44 -39.06
C ASP A 241 -8.09 11.86 -37.99
N LEU A 242 -8.68 10.93 -37.22
CA LEU A 242 -9.73 11.25 -36.22
C LEU A 242 -9.27 11.16 -34.76
N PHE A 243 -8.14 10.53 -34.47
CA PHE A 243 -7.60 10.40 -33.11
C PHE A 243 -6.12 10.75 -33.13
N GLU A 244 -5.71 11.76 -32.34
CA GLU A 244 -4.29 12.07 -32.13
C GLU A 244 -3.55 10.82 -31.62
N ASP A 245 -2.31 10.59 -32.07
CA ASP A 245 -1.43 9.54 -31.56
C ASP A 245 -1.20 9.74 -30.05
N VAL A 246 -2.02 9.12 -29.21
CA VAL A 246 -1.84 9.09 -27.75
C VAL A 246 -0.92 7.93 -27.39
N ASP A 247 0.36 8.04 -27.76
CA ASP A 247 1.42 7.15 -27.26
C ASP A 247 1.75 7.53 -25.80
N GLU A 248 0.86 7.22 -24.87
CA GLU A 248 1.05 7.51 -23.44
C GLU A 248 1.38 6.27 -22.59
N THR A 249 0.94 5.04 -22.91
CA THR A 249 1.37 3.87 -22.12
C THR A 249 2.83 3.53 -22.39
N ILE A 250 3.65 3.71 -21.36
CA ILE A 250 5.03 3.23 -21.37
C ILE A 250 4.97 1.71 -21.21
N LEU A 251 5.82 0.97 -21.94
CA LEU A 251 6.01 -0.46 -21.76
C LEU A 251 7.41 -0.70 -21.20
N ASP A 252 7.51 -1.71 -20.34
CA ASP A 252 8.83 -2.22 -19.97
C ASP A 252 9.51 -2.86 -21.16
N GLY A 253 10.84 -3.01 -21.09
CA GLY A 253 11.63 -3.78 -22.07
C GLY A 253 11.21 -5.26 -22.21
N GLU A 254 10.19 -5.68 -21.46
CA GLU A 254 9.61 -7.03 -21.43
C GLU A 254 8.13 -7.04 -21.86
N GLY A 255 7.54 -5.91 -22.27
CA GLY A 255 6.13 -5.81 -22.69
C GLY A 255 5.12 -5.78 -21.54
N CYS A 256 5.57 -5.52 -20.31
CA CYS A 256 4.69 -5.39 -19.16
C CYS A 256 4.31 -3.92 -18.91
N VAL A 257 3.11 -3.74 -18.35
CA VAL A 257 2.60 -2.47 -17.84
C VAL A 257 2.61 -2.51 -16.31
N ARG A 258 3.00 -1.40 -15.69
CA ARG A 258 3.01 -1.27 -14.23
C ARG A 258 1.80 -0.48 -13.74
N PHE A 259 1.24 -0.93 -12.63
CA PHE A 259 0.11 -0.30 -11.96
C PHE A 259 0.40 -0.07 -10.49
N ARG A 260 -0.12 1.05 -9.98
CA ARG A 260 -0.20 1.33 -8.54
C ARG A 260 -1.69 1.35 -8.19
N ILE A 261 -2.09 0.56 -7.20
CA ILE A 261 -3.46 0.57 -6.68
C ILE A 261 -3.44 1.27 -5.33
N ARG A 262 -4.32 2.25 -5.16
CA ARG A 262 -4.55 2.96 -3.90
C ARG A 262 -6.04 2.93 -3.57
N ALA A 263 -6.36 2.45 -2.39
CA ALA A 263 -7.72 2.35 -1.89
C ALA A 263 -7.76 2.80 -0.44
N ASP A 264 -8.87 3.38 -0.02
CA ASP A 264 -9.11 3.73 1.39
C ASP A 264 -10.29 2.90 1.90
N LEU A 265 -10.02 2.01 2.86
CA LEU A 265 -11.07 1.26 3.56
C LEU A 265 -11.73 2.20 4.56
N THR A 266 -13.05 2.32 4.47
CA THR A 266 -13.85 3.15 5.40
C THR A 266 -13.68 2.65 6.84
N TRP A 267 -13.63 1.33 7.00
CA TRP A 267 -13.42 0.65 8.28
C TRP A 267 -12.67 -0.65 8.06
N GLN A 268 -11.77 -1.00 8.98
CA GLN A 268 -10.95 -2.21 8.88
C GLN A 268 -10.79 -2.88 10.25
N LEU A 269 -10.92 -4.20 10.29
CA LEU A 269 -10.60 -5.05 11.42
C LEU A 269 -9.40 -5.94 11.10
N ARG A 270 -8.36 -5.81 11.92
CA ARG A 270 -7.10 -6.55 11.82
C ARG A 270 -6.87 -7.47 12.99
N VAL A 271 -6.18 -8.56 12.71
CA VAL A 271 -5.86 -9.66 13.64
C VAL A 271 -4.40 -10.11 13.47
N PRO A 272 -3.79 -10.75 14.48
CA PRO A 272 -2.43 -11.27 14.42
C PRO A 272 -2.23 -12.47 13.50
N ASP A 273 -3.29 -13.22 13.21
CA ASP A 273 -3.23 -14.47 12.46
C ASP A 273 -3.97 -14.34 11.12
N PRO A 274 -3.45 -14.92 10.02
CA PRO A 274 -4.09 -14.81 8.71
C PRO A 274 -5.44 -15.52 8.68
N LEU A 275 -6.39 -15.01 7.89
CA LEU A 275 -7.63 -15.73 7.57
C LEU A 275 -7.32 -17.12 7.01
N GLN A 276 -8.13 -18.11 7.38
CA GLN A 276 -8.04 -19.41 6.74
C GLN A 276 -8.37 -19.27 5.25
N PRO A 277 -7.63 -19.96 4.37
CA PRO A 277 -7.95 -19.91 2.96
C PRO A 277 -9.25 -20.63 2.68
N PHE A 278 -10.07 -20.01 1.85
CA PHE A 278 -11.34 -20.58 1.43
C PHE A 278 -11.15 -21.84 0.57
N PHE A 279 -10.11 -21.84 -0.27
CA PHE A 279 -9.69 -23.01 -1.03
C PHE A 279 -8.21 -23.31 -0.79
N PRO A 280 -7.82 -24.58 -0.63
CA PRO A 280 -6.41 -24.96 -0.61
C PRO A 280 -5.68 -24.49 -1.88
N MET A 281 -4.40 -24.11 -1.77
CA MET A 281 -3.60 -23.60 -2.91
C MET A 281 -3.54 -24.57 -4.11
N LYS A 282 -3.59 -25.88 -3.84
CA LYS A 282 -3.54 -26.95 -4.86
C LYS A 282 -4.93 -27.36 -5.36
N HIS A 283 -5.99 -26.67 -4.94
CA HIS A 283 -7.34 -26.99 -5.37
C HIS A 283 -7.50 -26.76 -6.88
N PRO A 284 -8.19 -27.64 -7.63
CA PRO A 284 -8.31 -27.54 -9.08
C PRO A 284 -8.97 -26.24 -9.55
N ILE A 285 -9.86 -25.64 -8.75
CA ILE A 285 -10.49 -24.34 -9.04
C ILE A 285 -9.45 -23.23 -9.23
N CYS A 286 -8.30 -23.31 -8.55
CA CYS A 286 -7.23 -22.32 -8.69
C CYS A 286 -6.54 -22.40 -10.07
N TYR A 287 -6.72 -23.47 -10.84
CA TYR A 287 -6.06 -23.68 -12.13
C TYR A 287 -7.06 -23.79 -13.29
N SER A 288 -8.37 -23.84 -12.99
CA SER A 288 -9.43 -24.02 -13.99
C SER A 288 -9.99 -22.68 -14.47
N GLU A 289 -10.27 -22.62 -15.78
CA GLU A 289 -10.86 -21.47 -16.51
C GLU A 289 -10.03 -20.18 -16.42
N LYS A 290 -9.76 -19.57 -17.58
CA LYS A 290 -8.97 -18.34 -17.65
C LYS A 290 -9.85 -17.13 -17.27
N PRO A 291 -9.29 -16.11 -16.58
CA PRO A 291 -10.00 -14.85 -16.36
C PRO A 291 -10.35 -14.19 -17.69
N PRO A 292 -11.33 -13.26 -17.71
CA PRO A 292 -11.72 -12.56 -18.93
C PRO A 292 -10.52 -11.85 -19.54
N LYS A 293 -10.40 -11.93 -20.88
CA LYS A 293 -9.38 -11.20 -21.60
C LYS A 293 -9.81 -9.74 -21.73
N CYS A 294 -9.01 -8.82 -21.20
CA CYS A 294 -9.26 -7.40 -21.42
C CYS A 294 -8.91 -7.04 -22.88
N ARG A 295 -9.84 -6.35 -23.54
CA ARG A 295 -9.69 -5.87 -24.92
C ARG A 295 -9.21 -4.43 -25.00
N TYR A 296 -9.09 -3.76 -23.86
CA TYR A 296 -8.83 -2.34 -23.78
C TYR A 296 -7.43 -2.08 -23.23
N ARG A 297 -6.75 -1.10 -23.81
CA ARG A 297 -5.51 -0.56 -23.27
C ARG A 297 -5.81 0.33 -22.05
N PRO A 298 -4.83 0.56 -21.15
CA PRO A 298 -5.03 1.44 -19.99
C PRO A 298 -5.54 2.85 -20.34
N GLU A 299 -5.17 3.40 -21.49
CA GLU A 299 -5.59 4.74 -21.94
C GLU A 299 -7.10 4.82 -22.17
N ALA A 300 -7.75 3.71 -22.53
CA ALA A 300 -9.20 3.68 -22.73
C ALA A 300 -9.97 4.01 -21.43
N PHE A 301 -9.34 3.80 -20.27
CA PHE A 301 -9.89 4.15 -18.96
C PHE A 301 -9.35 5.50 -18.44
N GLY A 302 -8.62 6.26 -19.26
CA GLY A 302 -7.99 7.52 -18.88
C GLY A 302 -6.80 7.38 -17.94
N LEU A 303 -6.17 6.20 -17.89
CA LEU A 303 -5.02 5.94 -17.03
C LEU A 303 -3.75 6.43 -17.72
N LYS A 304 -3.13 7.46 -17.14
CA LYS A 304 -1.85 8.00 -17.61
C LYS A 304 -0.70 7.49 -16.74
N PRO A 305 0.50 7.26 -17.30
CA PRO A 305 1.65 6.91 -16.49
C PRO A 305 2.08 8.11 -15.64
N ILE A 306 2.50 7.80 -14.43
CA ILE A 306 2.98 8.75 -13.45
C ILE A 306 4.39 8.35 -13.03
N ASP A 307 5.32 9.30 -13.03
CA ASP A 307 6.68 9.10 -12.53
C ASP A 307 6.69 8.98 -11.00
N CYS A 308 7.22 7.86 -10.48
CA CYS A 308 7.45 7.69 -9.05
C CYS A 308 8.91 8.02 -8.69
N PHE A 309 9.09 8.90 -7.71
CA PHE A 309 10.42 9.41 -7.36
C PHE A 309 11.17 8.55 -6.32
N LYS A 310 10.50 7.58 -5.65
CA LYS A 310 11.12 6.62 -4.72
C LYS A 310 10.15 5.51 -4.28
N PHE A 311 10.70 4.37 -3.83
CA PHE A 311 10.02 3.55 -2.81
C PHE A 311 10.33 4.10 -1.43
N SER A 312 9.30 4.25 -0.60
CA SER A 312 9.53 4.43 0.84
C SER A 312 8.41 3.78 1.64
N CYS A 313 8.78 2.97 2.61
CA CYS A 313 7.89 2.60 3.71
C CYS A 313 7.78 3.72 4.76
N LEU A 314 8.19 4.95 4.39
CA LEU A 314 8.24 6.13 5.25
C LEU A 314 7.41 7.26 4.65
N PRO A 315 6.69 8.04 5.48
CA PRO A 315 5.77 9.07 5.02
C PRO A 315 6.42 10.45 4.78
N ILE A 316 7.69 10.50 4.33
CA ILE A 316 8.48 11.74 4.50
C ILE A 316 8.28 12.81 3.41
N ASP A 317 7.57 12.56 2.30
CA ASP A 317 7.33 13.62 1.31
C ASP A 317 5.97 13.49 0.61
N SER A 318 5.41 14.64 0.18
CA SER A 318 4.22 14.79 -0.68
C SER A 318 4.44 14.31 -2.12
N SER A 319 5.53 13.60 -2.39
CA SER A 319 5.85 13.05 -3.70
C SER A 319 5.10 11.74 -3.95
N GLU A 320 4.85 11.44 -5.22
CA GLU A 320 4.24 10.18 -5.65
C GLU A 320 5.25 9.05 -5.43
N LEU A 321 5.04 8.34 -4.32
CA LEU A 321 5.90 7.25 -3.86
C LEU A 321 5.16 5.94 -4.09
N ALA A 322 5.87 4.94 -4.58
CA ALA A 322 5.35 3.58 -4.63
C ALA A 322 5.55 2.94 -3.25
N ARG A 323 4.45 2.44 -2.67
CA ARG A 323 4.40 1.92 -1.31
C ARG A 323 3.58 0.64 -1.27
N SER A 324 3.89 -0.19 -0.29
CA SER A 324 3.07 -1.33 0.11
C SER A 324 2.52 -1.03 1.50
N VAL A 325 1.22 -0.79 1.63
CA VAL A 325 0.56 -0.41 2.88
C VAL A 325 -0.70 -1.25 3.04
N ALA A 326 -0.84 -1.94 4.17
CA ALA A 326 -1.98 -2.82 4.45
C ALA A 326 -2.93 -2.24 5.55
N GLY A 327 -3.00 -0.91 5.66
CA GLY A 327 -3.58 -0.19 6.80
C GLY A 327 -2.60 0.07 7.94
N TYR A 328 -1.38 -0.47 7.86
CA TYR A 328 -0.31 -0.26 8.84
C TYR A 328 1.08 -0.25 8.18
N TRP A 329 2.07 0.25 8.91
CA TRP A 329 3.46 0.21 8.48
C TRP A 329 4.13 -1.09 8.86
N SER A 330 4.76 -1.75 7.89
CA SER A 330 5.62 -2.89 8.16
C SER A 330 6.78 -2.51 9.08
N ARG A 331 7.36 -3.52 9.75
CA ARG A 331 8.60 -3.36 10.52
C ARG A 331 9.66 -2.63 9.69
N ASN A 332 10.24 -1.60 10.27
CA ASN A 332 11.25 -0.75 9.66
C ASN A 332 12.26 -0.29 10.74
N PRO A 333 13.37 0.37 10.37
CA PRO A 333 14.38 0.79 11.36
C PRO A 333 13.86 1.74 12.46
N PHE A 334 12.68 2.36 12.26
CA PHE A 334 12.08 3.34 13.18
C PHE A 334 10.87 2.79 13.94
N SER A 335 10.35 1.63 13.54
CA SER A 335 9.14 1.03 14.11
C SER A 335 9.24 -0.49 14.07
N GLU A 336 8.95 -1.11 15.20
CA GLU A 336 9.04 -2.56 15.33
C GLU A 336 7.91 -3.34 14.62
N GLY A 337 6.96 -2.63 14.01
CA GLY A 337 5.81 -3.19 13.32
C GLY A 337 4.60 -3.39 14.24
N ASP A 338 3.43 -3.52 13.63
CA ASP A 338 2.15 -3.74 14.30
C ASP A 338 1.93 -5.25 14.54
N PRO A 339 1.50 -5.70 15.75
CA PRO A 339 1.16 -7.10 15.98
C PRO A 339 -0.06 -7.61 15.20
N CYS A 340 -0.99 -6.74 14.80
CA CYS A 340 -2.18 -7.12 14.03
C CYS A 340 -1.88 -7.03 12.53
N GLU A 341 -1.12 -7.99 12.02
CA GLU A 341 -0.55 -7.93 10.67
C GLU A 341 -1.51 -8.33 9.54
N PHE A 342 -2.62 -8.99 9.86
CA PHE A 342 -3.55 -9.56 8.88
C PHE A 342 -4.93 -8.93 8.97
N GLY A 343 -5.61 -8.85 7.84
CA GLY A 343 -6.99 -8.36 7.76
C GLY A 343 -8.01 -9.47 8.01
N LEU A 344 -8.99 -9.22 8.88
CA LEU A 344 -10.16 -10.11 9.05
C LEU A 344 -11.34 -9.65 8.17
N LEU A 345 -11.68 -8.37 8.26
CA LEU A 345 -12.82 -7.77 7.58
C LEU A 345 -12.54 -6.30 7.25
N GLY A 346 -12.70 -5.93 5.98
CA GLY A 346 -12.65 -4.54 5.52
C GLY A 346 -14.03 -4.08 5.05
N VAL A 347 -14.27 -2.77 5.08
CA VAL A 347 -15.51 -2.17 4.55
C VAL A 347 -15.17 -1.06 3.57
N LEU A 348 -15.81 -1.09 2.42
CA LEU A 348 -15.62 -0.15 1.33
C LEU A 348 -16.94 0.58 1.04
N ASP A 349 -16.93 1.91 1.09
CA ASP A 349 -18.03 2.76 0.61
C ASP A 349 -17.99 2.82 -0.93
N THR A 350 -18.85 2.02 -1.56
CA THR A 350 -19.00 2.01 -3.03
C THR A 350 -19.69 3.26 -3.57
N ARG A 351 -20.32 4.06 -2.69
CA ARG A 351 -20.98 5.34 -3.03
C ARG A 351 -20.05 6.55 -2.88
N SER A 352 -18.76 6.31 -2.69
CA SER A 352 -17.75 7.35 -2.56
C SER A 352 -17.64 8.22 -3.83
N ALA A 353 -17.77 7.65 -5.04
CA ALA A 353 -17.84 8.40 -6.29
C ALA A 353 -19.27 8.88 -6.65
N GLU A 354 -19.75 9.91 -5.94
CA GLU A 354 -21.06 10.53 -6.24
C GLU A 354 -21.16 11.08 -7.68
N GLU A 355 -20.04 11.51 -8.27
CA GLU A 355 -20.00 12.05 -9.64
C GLU A 355 -20.47 11.02 -10.67
N ILE A 356 -20.00 9.79 -10.56
CA ILE A 356 -20.36 8.69 -11.48
C ILE A 356 -21.83 8.33 -11.33
N TRP A 357 -22.33 8.32 -10.09
CA TRP A 357 -23.74 8.11 -9.85
C TRP A 357 -24.61 9.19 -10.51
N ASN A 358 -24.20 10.46 -10.40
CA ASN A 358 -24.90 11.57 -11.02
C ASN A 358 -24.87 11.46 -12.56
N ASP A 359 -23.75 11.04 -13.14
CA ASP A 359 -23.63 10.84 -14.58
C ASP A 359 -24.46 9.65 -15.07
N LEU A 360 -24.42 8.50 -14.38
CA LEU A 360 -25.28 7.34 -14.66
C LEU A 360 -26.77 7.70 -14.57
N SER A 361 -27.14 8.53 -13.60
CA SER A 361 -28.52 8.99 -13.41
C SER A 361 -29.02 9.83 -14.60
N ARG A 362 -28.14 10.57 -15.28
CA ARG A 362 -28.45 11.38 -16.46
C ARG A 362 -28.58 10.55 -17.75
N LEU A 363 -28.05 9.34 -17.78
CA LEU A 363 -28.12 8.48 -18.95
C LEU A 363 -29.55 7.96 -19.16
N ALA A 364 -29.99 7.93 -20.42
CA ALA A 364 -31.27 7.35 -20.84
C ALA A 364 -31.23 5.80 -20.89
N LEU A 365 -30.80 5.18 -19.79
CA LEU A 365 -30.75 3.73 -19.60
C LEU A 365 -31.90 3.28 -18.68
N SER A 366 -32.30 2.01 -18.77
CA SER A 366 -33.22 1.41 -17.80
C SER A 366 -32.58 1.36 -16.41
N GLU A 367 -33.39 1.48 -15.35
CA GLU A 367 -32.90 1.43 -13.97
C GLU A 367 -32.22 0.10 -13.64
N GLU A 368 -32.67 -1.01 -14.24
CA GLU A 368 -32.01 -2.32 -14.12
C GLU A 368 -30.57 -2.29 -14.64
N LYS A 369 -30.35 -1.68 -15.81
CA LYS A 369 -29.00 -1.56 -16.40
C LYS A 369 -28.12 -0.62 -15.59
N LYS A 370 -28.67 0.50 -15.08
CA LYS A 370 -27.94 1.42 -14.20
C LYS A 370 -27.49 0.71 -12.91
N SER A 371 -28.39 -0.07 -12.32
CA SER A 371 -28.09 -0.87 -11.12
C SER A 371 -27.04 -1.95 -11.38
N ASP A 372 -27.09 -2.62 -12.53
CA ASP A 372 -26.08 -3.61 -12.94
C ASP A 372 -24.69 -2.97 -13.12
N ILE A 373 -24.61 -1.85 -13.86
CA ILE A 373 -23.36 -1.09 -14.06
C ILE A 373 -22.79 -0.65 -12.70
N TRP A 374 -23.64 -0.13 -11.82
CA TRP A 374 -23.24 0.31 -10.49
C TRP A 374 -22.72 -0.85 -9.62
N THR A 375 -23.41 -1.98 -9.66
CA THR A 375 -23.00 -3.19 -8.92
C THR A 375 -21.66 -3.71 -9.44
N LYS A 376 -21.46 -3.74 -10.76
CA LYS A 376 -20.17 -4.10 -11.38
C LYS A 376 -19.05 -3.13 -11.00
N ASN A 377 -19.33 -1.83 -10.92
CA ASN A 377 -18.36 -0.85 -10.44
C ASN A 377 -17.93 -1.13 -8.99
N GLY A 378 -18.90 -1.33 -8.08
CA GLY A 378 -18.61 -1.66 -6.68
C GLY A 378 -17.80 -2.96 -6.53
N ILE A 379 -18.11 -3.99 -7.33
CA ILE A 379 -17.33 -5.24 -7.35
C ILE A 379 -15.90 -4.98 -7.87
N SER A 380 -15.73 -4.16 -8.90
CA SER A 380 -14.41 -3.82 -9.44
C SER A 380 -13.54 -3.08 -8.40
N GLU A 381 -14.10 -2.10 -7.70
CA GLU A 381 -13.42 -1.39 -6.61
C GLU A 381 -13.08 -2.33 -5.45
N GLY A 382 -14.03 -3.21 -5.07
CA GLY A 382 -13.82 -4.24 -4.07
C GLY A 382 -12.68 -5.19 -4.43
N LEU A 383 -12.64 -5.66 -5.68
CA LEU A 383 -11.64 -6.60 -6.18
C LEU A 383 -10.24 -5.97 -6.17
N LEU A 384 -10.10 -4.73 -6.68
CA LEU A 384 -8.84 -4.00 -6.65
C LEU A 384 -8.38 -3.72 -5.21
N THR A 385 -9.31 -3.35 -4.32
CA THR A 385 -9.01 -3.13 -2.89
C THR A 385 -8.55 -4.43 -2.22
N ALA A 386 -9.24 -5.55 -2.47
CA ALA A 386 -8.90 -6.85 -1.88
C ALA A 386 -7.56 -7.37 -2.39
N PHE A 387 -7.27 -7.22 -3.69
CA PHE A 387 -5.96 -7.49 -4.25
C PHE A 387 -4.90 -6.61 -3.60
N ALA A 388 -5.13 -5.29 -3.50
CA ALA A 388 -4.17 -4.39 -2.89
C ALA A 388 -3.88 -4.74 -1.44
N TRP A 389 -4.92 -5.10 -0.69
CA TRP A 389 -4.81 -5.44 0.72
C TRP A 389 -4.05 -6.74 0.96
N THR A 390 -4.41 -7.81 0.25
CA THR A 390 -3.73 -9.11 0.34
C THR A 390 -2.31 -9.05 -0.21
N SER A 391 -2.08 -8.32 -1.31
CA SER A 391 -0.76 -8.10 -1.87
C SER A 391 0.14 -7.33 -0.90
N ALA A 392 -0.36 -6.27 -0.27
CA ALA A 392 0.39 -5.52 0.73
C ALA A 392 0.71 -6.37 1.97
N GLN A 393 -0.23 -7.20 2.43
CA GLN A 393 0.02 -8.18 3.49
C GLN A 393 1.12 -9.17 3.08
N ALA A 394 1.12 -9.67 1.84
CA ALA A 394 2.16 -10.57 1.34
C ALA A 394 3.54 -9.90 1.31
N TYR A 395 3.64 -8.66 0.80
CA TYR A 395 4.89 -7.89 0.85
C TYR A 395 5.40 -7.69 2.30
N ASN A 396 4.49 -7.43 3.24
CA ASN A 396 4.83 -7.29 4.66
C ASN A 396 5.35 -8.59 5.30
N GLN A 397 5.04 -9.76 4.73
CA GLN A 397 5.60 -11.06 5.16
C GLN A 397 6.88 -11.44 4.39
N GLY A 398 7.37 -10.58 3.49
CA GLY A 398 8.63 -10.75 2.75
C GLY A 398 8.49 -11.41 1.38
N PHE A 399 7.27 -11.64 0.90
CA PHE A 399 6.99 -12.01 -0.50
C PHE A 399 7.21 -10.81 -1.42
N THR A 400 7.45 -11.06 -2.72
CA THR A 400 7.67 -9.99 -3.71
C THR A 400 7.09 -10.39 -5.06
N LEU A 401 7.17 -9.52 -6.08
CA LEU A 401 6.85 -9.88 -7.47
C LEU A 401 7.72 -11.05 -7.99
N TYR A 402 8.88 -11.31 -7.40
CA TYR A 402 9.82 -12.36 -7.82
C TYR A 402 9.90 -13.53 -6.84
N ASN A 403 9.39 -13.34 -5.62
CA ASN A 403 9.33 -14.35 -4.57
C ASN A 403 7.87 -14.77 -4.40
N GLU A 404 7.52 -15.91 -5.00
CA GLU A 404 6.14 -16.41 -5.05
C GLU A 404 5.60 -16.75 -3.66
N ILE A 405 4.28 -16.61 -3.48
CA ILE A 405 3.64 -16.93 -2.21
C ILE A 405 3.65 -18.44 -1.93
N THR A 406 3.91 -18.82 -0.68
CA THR A 406 3.92 -20.25 -0.25
C THR A 406 2.59 -20.69 0.36
N TYR A 407 1.70 -19.74 0.59
CA TYR A 407 0.33 -19.96 1.05
C TYR A 407 -0.58 -18.84 0.55
N PRO A 408 -1.88 -19.14 0.37
CA PRO A 408 -2.87 -18.15 -0.02
C PRO A 408 -3.10 -17.10 1.06
N PHE A 409 -3.28 -15.84 0.64
CA PHE A 409 -3.77 -14.76 1.50
C PHE A 409 -5.25 -14.53 1.21
N ALA A 410 -6.10 -14.73 2.21
CA ALA A 410 -7.53 -14.48 2.12
C ALA A 410 -7.86 -13.07 2.65
N ALA A 411 -8.89 -12.45 2.07
CA ALA A 411 -9.48 -11.19 2.54
C ALA A 411 -11.00 -11.21 2.37
N GLN A 412 -11.68 -10.45 3.22
CA GLN A 412 -13.13 -10.24 3.17
C GLN A 412 -13.41 -8.75 3.15
N ILE A 413 -14.18 -8.28 2.17
CA ILE A 413 -14.60 -6.88 2.05
C ILE A 413 -16.12 -6.80 1.98
N LEU A 414 -16.72 -6.05 2.89
CA LEU A 414 -18.12 -5.63 2.78
C LEU A 414 -18.20 -4.39 1.89
N LEU A 415 -18.87 -4.55 0.76
CA LEU A 415 -19.25 -3.46 -0.12
C LEU A 415 -20.53 -2.85 0.44
N PHE A 416 -20.42 -1.62 0.92
CA PHE A 416 -21.54 -0.89 1.49
C PHE A 416 -22.04 0.13 0.47
N ASP A 417 -23.33 0.09 0.17
CA ASP A 417 -24.00 0.99 -0.76
C ASP A 417 -25.23 1.60 -0.07
N TYR A 418 -24.97 2.51 0.87
CA TYR A 418 -25.95 3.23 1.70
C TYR A 418 -26.91 2.35 2.52
N ASP A 419 -27.84 1.67 1.86
CA ASP A 419 -28.85 0.79 2.43
C ASP A 419 -28.69 -0.67 1.96
N HIS A 420 -27.76 -0.94 1.04
CA HIS A 420 -27.44 -2.29 0.57
C HIS A 420 -26.05 -2.73 1.04
N ILE A 421 -25.90 -4.02 1.26
CA ILE A 421 -24.62 -4.66 1.56
C ILE A 421 -24.36 -5.84 0.64
N GLN A 422 -23.08 -6.09 0.39
CA GLN A 422 -22.61 -7.22 -0.39
C GLN A 422 -21.24 -7.67 0.15
N LEU A 423 -21.04 -8.96 0.35
CA LEU A 423 -19.79 -9.51 0.88
C LEU A 423 -18.94 -10.08 -0.25
N LEU A 424 -17.78 -9.48 -0.48
CA LEU A 424 -16.74 -9.96 -1.38
C LEU A 424 -15.71 -10.77 -0.58
N ARG A 425 -15.48 -12.01 -0.99
CA ARG A 425 -14.38 -12.83 -0.49
C ARG A 425 -13.33 -12.97 -1.58
N TYR A 426 -12.08 -12.80 -1.20
CA TYR A 426 -10.95 -12.76 -2.12
C TYR A 426 -9.82 -13.64 -1.61
N GLN A 427 -9.16 -14.34 -2.52
CA GLN A 427 -8.00 -15.18 -2.24
C GLN A 427 -6.87 -14.90 -3.24
N LEU A 428 -5.75 -14.39 -2.72
CA LEU A 428 -4.50 -14.24 -3.45
C LEU A 428 -3.76 -15.57 -3.46
N ASN A 429 -3.54 -16.12 -4.66
CA ASN A 429 -2.86 -17.39 -4.90
C ASN A 429 -1.50 -17.23 -5.60
N SER A 430 -1.29 -16.12 -6.33
CA SER A 430 0.02 -15.84 -6.94
C SER A 430 0.23 -14.33 -7.16
N LEU A 431 1.48 -13.89 -6.94
CA LEU A 431 1.96 -12.56 -7.29
C LEU A 431 2.90 -12.60 -8.51
N ALA A 432 3.74 -13.64 -8.63
CA ALA A 432 4.73 -13.69 -9.71
C ALA A 432 4.11 -14.04 -11.07
N SER A 433 2.94 -14.69 -11.09
CA SER A 433 2.23 -15.02 -12.33
C SER A 433 1.70 -13.82 -13.11
N LEU A 434 1.70 -12.61 -12.51
CA LEU A 434 1.19 -11.40 -13.17
C LEU A 434 2.07 -10.96 -14.35
N TRP A 435 3.39 -11.10 -14.23
CA TRP A 435 4.36 -10.76 -15.27
C TRP A 435 4.78 -11.96 -16.14
N GLN A 436 4.41 -13.18 -15.74
CA GLN A 436 4.67 -14.39 -16.51
C GLN A 436 3.70 -14.54 -17.69
N ALA A 437 4.11 -15.33 -18.69
CA ALA A 437 3.27 -15.69 -19.82
C ALA A 437 1.97 -16.40 -19.37
N GLU A 438 0.90 -16.29 -20.16
CA GLU A 438 -0.42 -16.85 -19.82
C GLU A 438 -0.45 -18.38 -19.75
N ASP A 439 0.53 -19.05 -20.38
CA ASP A 439 0.71 -20.50 -20.36
C ASP A 439 1.56 -20.97 -19.17
N CYS A 440 1.93 -20.07 -18.24
CA CYS A 440 2.46 -20.48 -16.96
C CYS A 440 1.35 -21.21 -16.19
N GLU A 441 1.60 -22.46 -15.77
CA GLU A 441 0.69 -23.29 -14.96
C GLU A 441 0.58 -22.78 -13.50
N ALA A 442 0.60 -21.47 -13.31
CA ALA A 442 0.48 -20.81 -12.03
C ALA A 442 -1.00 -20.60 -11.67
N PRO A 443 -1.35 -20.68 -10.38
CA PRO A 443 -2.74 -20.55 -9.95
C PRO A 443 -3.27 -19.13 -10.18
N PHE A 444 -4.55 -19.03 -10.53
CA PHE A 444 -5.32 -17.79 -10.61
C PHE A 444 -5.75 -17.33 -9.21
N ASN A 445 -5.84 -16.02 -9.04
CA ASN A 445 -6.46 -15.44 -7.86
C ASN A 445 -7.98 -15.65 -7.93
N LEU A 446 -8.65 -15.81 -6.79
CA LEU A 446 -10.07 -16.12 -6.75
C LEU A 446 -10.85 -15.01 -6.04
N ALA A 447 -12.05 -14.73 -6.52
CA ALA A 447 -13.01 -13.85 -5.88
C ALA A 447 -14.42 -14.40 -6.04
N TRP A 448 -15.29 -14.20 -5.07
CA TRP A 448 -16.74 -14.41 -5.22
C TRP A 448 -17.47 -13.43 -4.34
N VAL A 449 -18.70 -13.14 -4.75
CA VAL A 449 -19.47 -12.04 -4.20
C VAL A 449 -20.85 -12.57 -3.83
N SER A 450 -21.33 -12.22 -2.64
CA SER A 450 -22.70 -12.53 -2.25
C SER A 450 -23.72 -11.79 -3.12
N PRO A 451 -25.00 -12.17 -3.10
CA PRO A 451 -26.06 -11.31 -3.61
C PRO A 451 -26.02 -9.93 -2.92
N LYS A 452 -26.37 -8.87 -3.68
CA LYS A 452 -26.56 -7.53 -3.13
C LYS A 452 -27.92 -7.50 -2.43
N ILE A 453 -27.91 -7.33 -1.11
CA ILE A 453 -29.12 -7.37 -0.29
C ILE A 453 -29.28 -6.07 0.48
N LYS A 454 -30.53 -5.68 0.71
CA LYS A 454 -30.85 -4.51 1.51
C LYS A 454 -30.60 -4.80 3.00
N LEU A 455 -29.87 -3.92 3.68
CA LEU A 455 -29.52 -4.02 5.09
C LEU A 455 -30.69 -3.64 5.98
N PHE A 456 -31.39 -2.55 5.67
CA PHE A 456 -32.47 -2.04 6.51
C PHE A 456 -33.58 -1.36 5.70
N GLU A 457 -34.77 -1.33 6.28
CA GLU A 457 -35.95 -0.64 5.75
C GLU A 457 -36.64 0.17 6.84
N PHE A 458 -37.22 1.31 6.46
CA PHE A 458 -38.03 2.12 7.36
C PHE A 458 -39.47 1.64 7.33
N VAL A 459 -40.03 1.34 8.51
CA VAL A 459 -41.41 0.90 8.67
C VAL A 459 -42.23 2.04 9.25
N ASP A 460 -43.07 2.66 8.41
CA ASP A 460 -43.89 3.85 8.72
C ASP A 460 -45.09 3.57 9.64
N SER A 461 -45.37 2.31 10.00
CA SER A 461 -46.59 1.93 10.73
C SER A 461 -46.57 2.21 12.24
N ALA A 462 -45.51 2.83 12.77
CA ALA A 462 -45.38 3.16 14.20
C ALA A 462 -45.15 4.67 14.42
N PRO A 463 -45.70 5.28 15.49
CA PRO A 463 -45.63 6.72 15.75
C PRO A 463 -44.20 7.27 15.94
N CYS A 464 -43.21 6.40 16.13
CA CYS A 464 -41.80 6.76 16.26
C CYS A 464 -40.95 6.38 15.03
N GLY A 465 -41.52 5.70 14.02
CA GLY A 465 -40.77 5.03 12.97
C GLY A 465 -39.93 3.87 13.52
N ARG A 466 -40.04 2.67 12.93
CA ARG A 466 -39.21 1.52 13.32
C ARG A 466 -38.28 1.18 12.18
N MET A 467 -36.99 1.01 12.47
CA MET A 467 -36.04 0.46 11.49
C MET A 467 -36.09 -1.07 11.57
N GLN A 468 -36.34 -1.74 10.46
CA GLN A 468 -36.24 -3.19 10.37
C GLN A 468 -34.94 -3.55 9.66
N VAL A 469 -34.13 -4.41 10.27
CA VAL A 469 -32.88 -4.92 9.68
C VAL A 469 -33.15 -6.28 9.04
N ASN A 470 -32.62 -6.49 7.83
CA ASN A 470 -32.80 -7.73 7.08
C ASN A 470 -32.00 -8.88 7.75
N PRO A 471 -32.62 -10.02 8.09
CA PRO A 471 -31.93 -11.16 8.69
C PRO A 471 -30.82 -11.74 7.80
N GLU A 472 -30.99 -11.74 6.48
CA GLU A 472 -29.96 -12.21 5.55
C GLU A 472 -28.71 -11.32 5.61
N ALA A 473 -28.90 -10.02 5.82
CA ALA A 473 -27.81 -9.07 5.97
C ALA A 473 -27.05 -9.28 7.29
N LEU A 474 -27.75 -9.66 8.35
CA LEU A 474 -27.14 -10.06 9.62
C LEU A 474 -26.30 -11.34 9.47
N SER A 475 -26.80 -12.31 8.70
CA SER A 475 -26.05 -13.52 8.37
C SER A 475 -24.75 -13.20 7.63
N LEU A 476 -24.78 -12.29 6.65
CA LEU A 476 -23.57 -11.82 5.95
C LEU A 476 -22.56 -11.18 6.92
N LEU A 477 -23.02 -10.26 7.77
CA LEU A 477 -22.17 -9.60 8.76
C LEU A 477 -21.54 -10.62 9.71
N ALA A 478 -22.36 -11.49 10.32
CA ALA A 478 -21.89 -12.55 11.21
C ALA A 478 -20.86 -13.46 10.53
N SER A 479 -21.12 -13.85 9.28
CA SER A 479 -20.20 -14.70 8.49
C SER A 479 -18.83 -14.05 8.24
N GLY A 480 -18.79 -12.72 8.11
CA GLY A 480 -17.55 -11.97 7.92
C GLY A 480 -16.74 -11.87 9.21
N PHE A 481 -17.40 -11.53 10.32
CA PHE A 481 -16.78 -11.36 11.65
C PHE A 481 -16.32 -12.68 12.29
N LEU A 482 -17.05 -13.78 12.04
CA LEU A 482 -16.79 -15.08 12.67
C LEU A 482 -16.01 -16.05 11.76
N HIS A 483 -15.47 -15.56 10.65
CA HIS A 483 -14.65 -16.39 9.78
C HIS A 483 -13.36 -16.85 10.51
N PRO A 484 -12.98 -18.13 10.41
CA PRO A 484 -11.83 -18.65 11.14
C PRO A 484 -10.50 -18.10 10.62
N THR A 485 -9.51 -17.98 11.51
CA THR A 485 -8.12 -17.66 11.17
C THR A 485 -7.18 -18.81 11.50
N ASP A 486 -6.02 -18.85 10.86
CA ASP A 486 -5.02 -19.91 10.99
C ASP A 486 -4.05 -19.62 12.16
N ALA A 487 -4.59 -19.70 13.38
CA ALA A 487 -3.87 -19.32 14.60
C ALA A 487 -2.70 -20.25 14.98
N ASP A 488 -2.79 -21.52 14.56
CA ASP A 488 -1.83 -22.58 14.89
C ASP A 488 -0.58 -22.54 14.00
N ARG A 489 -0.63 -21.79 12.90
CA ARG A 489 0.48 -21.72 11.96
C ARG A 489 1.65 -20.94 12.56
N PRO A 490 2.88 -21.51 12.62
CA PRO A 490 4.05 -20.83 13.16
C PRO A 490 4.54 -19.69 12.26
N SER A 491 5.14 -18.67 12.87
CA SER A 491 5.60 -17.45 12.19
C SER A 491 6.69 -17.70 11.15
N GLU A 492 7.51 -18.74 11.35
CA GLU A 492 8.54 -19.18 10.40
C GLU A 492 7.94 -19.62 9.06
N LEU A 493 6.80 -20.31 9.09
CA LEU A 493 6.10 -20.76 7.86
C LEU A 493 5.36 -19.62 7.15
N LEU A 494 5.08 -18.52 7.84
CA LEU A 494 4.43 -17.35 7.25
C LEU A 494 5.42 -16.42 6.56
N ARG A 495 6.72 -16.53 6.90
CA ARG A 495 7.79 -15.62 6.47
C ARG A 495 8.97 -16.39 5.88
N PRO A 496 8.75 -17.23 4.86
CA PRO A 496 9.77 -18.15 4.35
C PRO A 496 11.00 -17.45 3.79
N TYR A 497 10.86 -16.20 3.37
CA TYR A 497 11.93 -15.42 2.75
C TYR A 497 12.64 -14.47 3.72
N LEU A 498 12.23 -14.38 5.00
CA LEU A 498 12.89 -13.52 5.98
C LEU A 498 13.83 -14.33 6.86
N THR A 499 14.76 -13.67 7.57
CA THR A 499 15.73 -14.36 8.41
C THR A 499 15.05 -15.23 9.47
N PRO A 500 15.36 -16.54 9.54
CA PRO A 500 14.85 -17.42 10.57
C PRO A 500 15.19 -16.91 11.97
N GLY A 501 14.26 -17.02 12.92
CA GLY A 501 14.47 -16.61 14.31
C GLY A 501 14.30 -15.11 14.61
N SER A 502 14.04 -14.26 13.60
CA SER A 502 13.62 -12.87 13.85
C SER A 502 12.20 -12.86 14.43
N LEU A 503 12.03 -12.27 15.62
CA LEU A 503 10.72 -12.17 16.27
C LEU A 503 9.71 -11.45 15.35
N ALA A 504 8.62 -12.13 15.00
CA ALA A 504 7.57 -11.51 14.21
C ALA A 504 6.76 -10.55 15.09
N PRO A 505 6.31 -9.39 14.58
CA PRO A 505 5.44 -8.46 15.32
C PRO A 505 4.23 -9.16 15.94
N ARG A 506 3.58 -10.07 15.22
CA ARG A 506 2.44 -10.85 15.74
C ARG A 506 2.76 -11.72 16.97
N ASP A 507 3.99 -12.19 17.12
CA ASP A 507 4.39 -13.03 18.25
C ASP A 507 4.33 -12.26 19.58
N ARG A 508 4.37 -10.93 19.51
CA ARG A 508 4.24 -10.04 20.67
C ARG A 508 2.84 -10.05 21.25
N ALA A 509 1.81 -10.10 20.39
CA ALA A 509 0.42 -10.26 20.84
C ALA A 509 0.17 -11.62 21.49
N LYS A 510 0.90 -12.68 21.07
CA LYS A 510 0.77 -14.01 21.69
C LYS A 510 1.48 -14.09 23.06
N ARG A 511 2.57 -13.34 23.25
CA ARG A 511 3.30 -13.28 24.54
C ARG A 511 2.51 -12.54 25.63
N SER A 512 1.82 -11.44 25.29
CA SER A 512 1.04 -10.66 26.26
C SER A 512 -0.15 -11.43 26.88
N VAL A 513 -0.55 -12.57 26.31
CA VAL A 513 -1.69 -13.38 26.80
C VAL A 513 -1.25 -14.50 27.75
N ARG A 514 0.02 -14.92 27.74
CA ARG A 514 0.51 -16.05 28.55
C ARG A 514 1.12 -15.64 29.90
N ASP A 515 1.62 -14.42 30.01
CA ASP A 515 2.21 -13.90 31.24
C ASP A 515 1.21 -12.96 31.94
N GLU A 516 0.37 -13.49 32.85
CA GLU A 516 -0.53 -12.67 33.67
C GLU A 516 0.20 -11.69 34.62
N ASP A 517 1.51 -11.89 34.85
CA ASP A 517 2.29 -11.11 35.81
C ASP A 517 3.08 -9.95 35.22
N THR A 518 2.95 -9.68 33.92
CA THR A 518 3.46 -8.42 33.36
C THR A 518 2.65 -8.09 32.13
N PHE A 519 1.69 -7.16 32.26
CA PHE A 519 1.24 -6.37 31.13
C PHE A 519 2.46 -5.66 30.54
N ALA A 520 3.18 -6.35 29.65
CA ALA A 520 4.15 -5.75 28.75
C ALA A 520 3.34 -4.84 27.84
N ARG A 521 3.12 -3.62 28.33
CA ARG A 521 2.42 -2.55 27.62
C ARG A 521 3.08 -2.45 26.25
N LEU A 522 2.27 -2.36 25.20
CA LEU A 522 2.71 -2.05 23.83
C LEU A 522 3.28 -0.61 23.69
N ILE A 523 3.55 0.04 24.83
CA ILE A 523 4.35 1.24 24.97
C ILE A 523 5.65 0.76 25.65
N PRO A 524 6.82 0.84 25.00
CA PRO A 524 8.08 0.63 25.71
C PRO A 524 8.09 1.54 26.93
N ASN A 525 8.35 1.01 28.12
CA ASN A 525 8.67 1.87 29.25
C ASN A 525 9.83 2.77 28.80
N ALA A 526 9.67 4.08 28.96
CA ALA A 526 10.74 5.06 28.70
C ALA A 526 12.07 4.70 29.41
N ALA A 527 12.00 3.82 30.41
CA ALA A 527 13.13 3.24 31.13
C ALA A 527 13.92 2.14 30.40
N SER A 528 13.54 1.72 29.18
CA SER A 528 14.20 0.60 28.46
C SER A 528 14.95 1.03 27.18
N SER A 529 15.10 2.33 26.95
CA SER A 529 16.04 2.85 25.96
C SER A 529 17.48 2.71 26.48
N PRO A 530 18.40 2.05 25.77
CA PRO A 530 19.82 1.98 26.13
C PRO A 530 20.57 3.32 26.00
N ASP A 531 19.93 4.34 25.42
CA ASP A 531 20.59 5.59 25.01
C ASP A 531 20.19 6.82 25.85
N LEU A 532 19.85 6.62 27.13
CA LEU A 532 19.72 7.74 28.08
C LEU A 532 20.97 7.82 28.96
N ASP A 533 21.80 8.81 28.67
CA ASP A 533 22.97 9.24 29.45
C ASP A 533 22.68 9.28 30.97
N ASP A 534 23.69 8.86 31.74
CA ASP A 534 23.82 8.77 33.21
C ASP A 534 23.66 10.10 33.99
N SER A 535 22.64 10.92 33.69
CA SER A 535 22.45 12.20 34.39
C SER A 535 21.02 12.52 34.85
N VAL A 536 20.09 11.56 34.80
CA VAL A 536 18.79 11.73 35.46
C VAL A 536 18.58 10.64 36.51
N GLN A 537 19.06 10.91 37.71
CA GLN A 537 18.50 10.32 38.92
C GLN A 537 17.02 10.77 39.00
N ILE A 538 16.11 9.95 38.47
CA ILE A 538 14.70 10.04 38.80
C ILE A 538 14.53 9.30 40.12
N ASP A 539 14.12 10.06 41.12
CA ASP A 539 13.87 9.63 42.49
C ASP A 539 13.09 8.32 42.57
N LYS A 540 13.70 7.33 43.25
CA LYS A 540 13.06 6.09 43.72
C LYS A 540 12.12 6.35 44.90
N GLU A 541 11.35 7.43 44.86
CA GLU A 541 10.39 7.81 45.90
C GLU A 541 9.08 8.22 45.23
N ASN A 542 8.28 7.23 44.84
CA ASN A 542 6.82 7.29 44.77
C ASN A 542 6.28 5.89 44.39
N THR A 543 6.71 4.88 45.13
CA THR A 543 5.85 3.73 45.41
C THR A 543 4.83 4.21 46.44
N VAL A 544 3.59 4.47 46.01
CA VAL A 544 2.50 4.63 46.97
C VAL A 544 2.33 3.26 47.63
N ASP A 545 2.80 3.16 48.87
CA ASP A 545 2.71 1.94 49.66
C ASP A 545 1.24 1.56 49.81
N LEU A 546 0.92 0.29 49.49
CA LEU A 546 -0.42 -0.28 49.65
C LEU A 546 -0.97 -0.15 51.08
N ALA A 547 -0.12 0.16 52.05
CA ALA A 547 -0.45 0.32 53.46
C ALA A 547 -1.34 1.55 53.76
N ASP A 548 -1.25 2.62 52.97
CA ASP A 548 -1.88 3.92 53.28
C ASP A 548 -3.26 4.16 52.65
N MET A 549 -3.78 3.20 51.87
CA MET A 549 -5.13 3.34 51.31
C MET A 549 -6.21 3.05 52.34
N THR A 550 -7.21 3.94 52.41
CA THR A 550 -8.42 3.71 53.22
C THR A 550 -9.21 2.50 52.69
N GLU A 551 -10.01 1.85 53.54
CA GLU A 551 -10.82 0.69 53.13
C GLU A 551 -11.76 1.00 51.96
N ALA A 552 -12.25 2.24 51.87
CA ALA A 552 -13.08 2.71 50.77
C ALA A 552 -12.31 2.80 49.44
N GLU A 553 -11.06 3.26 49.46
CA GLU A 553 -10.20 3.34 48.27
C GLU A 553 -9.75 1.96 47.80
N ARG A 554 -9.46 1.03 48.74
CA ARG A 554 -9.19 -0.38 48.41
C ARG A 554 -10.40 -1.04 47.75
N LYS A 555 -11.59 -0.83 48.31
CA LYS A 555 -12.83 -1.37 47.74
C LYS A 555 -13.12 -0.80 46.35
N ALA A 556 -12.92 0.51 46.15
CA ALA A 556 -13.09 1.15 44.85
C ALA A 556 -12.06 0.64 43.81
N LEU A 557 -10.82 0.38 44.22
CA LEU A 557 -9.79 -0.20 43.36
C LEU A 557 -10.14 -1.65 42.96
N ASP A 558 -10.65 -2.44 43.90
CA ASP A 558 -11.05 -3.83 43.63
C ASP A 558 -12.32 -3.90 42.77
N GLU A 559 -13.28 -3.00 42.96
CA GLU A 559 -14.45 -2.84 42.09
C GLU A 559 -14.05 -2.37 40.67
N ALA A 560 -13.07 -1.47 40.56
CA ALA A 560 -12.50 -1.06 39.28
C ALA A 560 -11.74 -2.20 38.57
N ARG A 561 -11.02 -3.04 39.32
CA ARG A 561 -10.33 -4.23 38.77
C ARG A 561 -11.31 -5.32 38.33
N GLN A 562 -12.40 -5.51 39.07
CA GLN A 562 -13.44 -6.46 38.71
C GLN A 562 -14.27 -6.01 37.50
N SER A 563 -14.47 -4.70 37.32
CA SER A 563 -15.12 -4.15 36.11
C SER A 563 -14.20 -4.20 34.89
N ALA A 564 -12.90 -3.97 35.04
CA ALA A 564 -11.92 -4.13 33.96
C ALA A 564 -11.79 -5.57 33.45
N ARG A 565 -11.97 -6.58 34.31
CA ARG A 565 -11.98 -8.01 33.93
C ARG A 565 -13.21 -8.45 33.14
N LYS A 566 -14.30 -7.65 33.12
CA LYS A 566 -15.55 -7.97 32.44
C LYS A 566 -15.70 -7.32 31.06
N LEU A 567 -14.77 -6.45 30.68
CA LEU A 567 -14.78 -5.81 29.36
C LEU A 567 -13.78 -6.54 28.45
N PRO A 568 -14.13 -6.81 27.17
CA PRO A 568 -13.14 -7.25 26.21
C PRO A 568 -12.00 -6.24 26.20
N LEU A 569 -10.76 -6.73 26.15
CA LEU A 569 -9.53 -5.94 26.15
C LEU A 569 -9.50 -5.02 24.91
N ARG A 570 -10.22 -3.90 24.98
CA ARG A 570 -10.15 -2.81 24.02
C ARG A 570 -8.81 -2.14 24.24
N MET A 571 -7.90 -2.30 23.29
CA MET A 571 -6.81 -1.33 23.15
C MET A 571 -7.41 -0.03 22.64
N TYR A 572 -7.83 0.84 23.56
CA TYR A 572 -8.02 2.24 23.23
C TYR A 572 -6.61 2.79 22.95
N THR A 573 -6.23 2.81 21.68
CA THR A 573 -5.14 3.71 21.29
C THR A 573 -5.74 5.11 21.24
N PRO A 574 -5.12 6.13 21.87
CA PRO A 574 -5.43 7.50 21.48
C PRO A 574 -5.22 7.60 19.96
N ALA A 575 -6.03 8.40 19.27
CA ALA A 575 -5.95 8.60 17.82
C ALA A 575 -4.47 8.67 17.39
N ARG A 576 -3.95 7.55 16.87
CA ARG A 576 -2.62 7.56 16.28
C ARG A 576 -2.82 8.38 15.01
N PRO A 577 -2.01 9.43 14.78
CA PRO A 577 -2.07 10.13 13.52
C PRO A 577 -1.98 9.07 12.44
N HIS A 578 -2.89 9.12 11.46
CA HIS A 578 -2.83 8.23 10.32
C HIS A 578 -1.38 8.23 9.79
N PRO A 579 -0.86 7.17 9.18
CA PRO A 579 0.44 7.14 8.48
C PRO A 579 0.91 8.42 7.75
N ASN A 580 -0.03 9.31 7.36
CA ASN A 580 0.21 10.57 6.65
C ASN A 580 0.15 11.83 7.54
N GLU A 581 -0.19 11.71 8.83
CA GLU A 581 -0.35 12.80 9.80
C GLU A 581 0.79 12.87 10.82
N VAL A 582 1.72 11.91 10.79
CA VAL A 582 2.89 11.87 11.67
C VAL A 582 3.95 12.85 11.16
N PHE A 583 3.80 14.13 11.49
CA PHE A 583 4.96 15.00 11.64
C PHE A 583 5.63 14.63 12.97
N PHE A 584 6.93 14.32 12.93
CA PHE A 584 7.70 13.92 14.11
C PHE A 584 7.73 15.05 15.15
N TYR A 585 6.75 15.06 16.06
CA TYR A 585 6.88 15.76 17.32
C TYR A 585 7.45 14.77 18.33
N LYS A 586 8.67 15.03 18.81
CA LYS A 586 9.16 14.41 20.05
C LYS A 586 8.11 14.67 21.14
N LEU A 587 7.85 13.68 21.98
CA LEU A 587 7.04 13.84 23.20
C LEU A 587 7.84 14.72 24.20
N THR A 588 7.83 16.03 23.98
CA THR A 588 8.39 17.02 24.91
C THR A 588 7.27 17.65 25.70
N ASN A 589 7.51 17.83 27.00
CA ASN A 589 6.54 18.38 27.94
C ASN A 589 6.20 19.82 27.52
N GLN A 590 4.92 20.16 27.38
CA GLN A 590 4.45 21.44 26.79
C GLN A 590 5.09 22.67 27.47
N ARG A 591 5.40 22.58 28.76
CA ARG A 591 6.04 23.65 29.54
C ARG A 591 7.54 23.80 29.27
N GLU A 592 8.25 22.71 28.99
CA GLU A 592 9.65 22.73 28.56
C GLU A 592 9.76 23.25 27.14
N LEU A 593 8.88 22.79 26.25
CA LEU A 593 8.81 23.29 24.87
C LEU A 593 8.54 24.79 24.82
N LEU A 594 7.66 25.30 25.69
CA LEU A 594 7.38 26.74 25.80
C LEU A 594 8.52 27.54 26.43
N LYS A 595 9.37 26.91 27.25
CA LYS A 595 10.60 27.52 27.77
C LYS A 595 11.71 27.52 26.74
N GLU A 596 11.91 26.41 26.02
CA GLU A 596 12.83 26.28 24.89
C GLU A 596 12.45 27.24 23.76
N LEU A 597 11.18 27.30 23.37
CA LEU A 597 10.70 28.26 22.37
C LEU A 597 10.93 29.72 22.78
N ARG A 598 10.88 30.02 24.09
CA ARG A 598 11.14 31.36 24.61
C ARG A 598 12.63 31.66 24.80
N SER A 599 13.47 30.63 25.02
CA SER A 599 14.92 30.79 25.20
C SER A 599 15.70 30.71 23.90
N GLU A 600 15.28 29.86 22.95
CA GLU A 600 15.96 29.62 21.68
C GLU A 600 15.42 30.50 20.54
N VAL A 601 14.21 31.03 20.65
CA VAL A 601 13.58 31.83 19.58
C VAL A 601 13.11 33.20 20.09
N PRO A 602 14.04 34.11 20.47
CA PRO A 602 13.67 35.51 20.61
C PRO A 602 13.45 36.05 19.19
N SER A 603 12.19 36.29 18.84
CA SER A 603 11.68 36.83 17.56
C SER A 603 11.33 35.80 16.47
N LEU A 604 10.10 35.30 16.54
CA LEU A 604 9.37 34.84 15.35
C LEU A 604 9.05 36.06 14.48
N GLY A 605 9.93 36.32 13.52
CA GLY A 605 9.74 37.32 12.47
C GLY A 605 10.66 37.06 11.28
N GLY A 606 10.20 36.29 10.29
CA GLY A 606 10.63 36.42 8.90
C GLY A 606 11.45 35.28 8.26
N SER A 607 10.90 34.76 7.16
CA SER A 607 11.51 34.21 5.93
C SER A 607 12.77 33.32 6.00
N LEU A 608 12.58 32.04 5.66
CA LEU A 608 13.52 31.13 4.95
C LEU A 608 15.00 31.25 5.33
N ARG A 609 15.45 30.50 6.35
CA ARG A 609 16.87 30.10 6.48
C ARG A 609 17.02 28.66 6.95
N GLY A 610 18.11 28.04 6.48
CA GLY A 610 18.41 26.61 6.52
C GLY A 610 18.66 26.02 7.92
N LEU A 611 18.92 24.71 7.93
CA LEU A 611 19.10 23.89 9.12
C LEU A 611 20.37 24.29 9.90
N PRO A 612 20.49 23.95 11.19
CA PRO A 612 21.69 24.25 11.97
C PRO A 612 22.96 23.64 11.35
N GLY A 613 24.07 24.38 11.42
CA GLY A 613 25.36 24.07 10.78
C GLY A 613 25.91 22.64 10.88
N PRO A 614 25.76 21.89 12.00
CA PRO A 614 26.20 20.49 12.04
C PRO A 614 25.37 19.57 11.12
N TYR A 615 24.06 19.82 11.01
CA TYR A 615 23.16 19.04 10.16
C TYR A 615 23.30 19.42 8.67
N ASP A 616 23.59 20.68 8.37
CA ASP A 616 23.89 21.11 6.99
C ASP A 616 25.17 20.47 6.46
N ARG A 617 26.22 20.32 7.30
CA ARG A 617 27.46 19.60 6.94
C ARG A 617 27.22 18.10 6.71
N ILE A 618 26.42 17.45 7.55
CA ILE A 618 26.07 16.03 7.36
C ILE A 618 25.27 15.85 6.07
N ARG A 619 24.33 16.77 5.78
CA ARG A 619 23.54 16.78 4.55
C ARG A 619 24.41 17.01 3.31
N GLU A 620 25.38 17.92 3.37
CA GLU A 620 26.34 18.17 2.28
C GLU A 620 27.25 16.97 2.04
N ASN A 621 27.79 16.36 3.10
CA ASN A 621 28.63 15.17 2.99
C ASN A 621 27.84 13.98 2.41
N TYR A 622 26.59 13.77 2.84
CA TYR A 622 25.71 12.75 2.29
C TYR A 622 25.38 13.00 0.81
N ARG A 623 25.10 14.26 0.43
CA ARG A 623 24.84 14.65 -0.97
C ARG A 623 26.08 14.50 -1.86
N MET A 624 27.27 14.82 -1.35
CA MET A 624 28.53 14.64 -2.06
C MET A 624 28.87 13.16 -2.23
N HIS A 625 28.65 12.35 -1.20
CA HIS A 625 28.81 10.90 -1.26
C HIS A 625 27.87 10.27 -2.31
N ARG A 626 26.58 10.64 -2.30
CA ARG A 626 25.58 10.24 -3.30
C ARG A 626 25.93 10.70 -4.72
N ARG A 627 26.44 11.92 -4.90
CA ARG A 627 26.86 12.45 -6.21
C ARG A 627 28.08 11.72 -6.77
N ASN A 628 28.95 11.20 -5.91
CA ASN A 628 30.14 10.47 -6.33
C ASN A 628 29.83 9.00 -6.66
N GLN A 629 28.73 8.44 -6.14
CA GLN A 629 28.31 7.06 -6.41
C GLN A 629 27.35 6.90 -7.60
N GLN A 630 26.75 7.98 -8.11
CA GLN A 630 25.88 7.92 -9.29
C GLN A 630 26.67 8.12 -10.60
N PRO A 631 26.59 7.21 -11.59
CA PRO A 631 27.07 7.48 -12.93
C PRO A 631 26.18 8.54 -13.60
N ARG A 632 26.78 9.69 -13.97
CA ARG A 632 26.07 10.79 -14.64
C ARG A 632 25.60 10.37 -16.04
N SER A 633 24.32 10.10 -16.25
CA SER A 633 23.71 10.34 -17.57
C SER A 633 23.35 11.82 -17.65
N ARG A 634 24.00 12.55 -18.57
CA ARG A 634 23.60 13.92 -18.92
C ARG A 634 22.36 13.84 -19.80
N VAL A 635 21.19 13.75 -19.20
CA VAL A 635 19.92 13.99 -19.92
C VAL A 635 19.63 15.49 -19.79
N GLN A 636 19.58 16.18 -20.93
CA GLN A 636 19.16 17.57 -20.97
C GLN A 636 17.69 17.67 -20.53
N ALA A 637 17.36 18.71 -19.76
CA ALA A 637 15.97 19.02 -19.46
C ALA A 637 15.18 19.25 -20.76
N PRO A 638 13.93 18.77 -20.87
CA PRO A 638 13.11 19.06 -22.03
C PRO A 638 12.88 20.58 -22.15
N PRO A 639 12.80 21.13 -23.37
CA PRO A 639 12.55 22.55 -23.54
C PRO A 639 11.18 22.89 -22.95
N ARG A 640 11.13 23.97 -22.16
CA ARG A 640 9.88 24.56 -21.66
C ARG A 640 9.03 24.93 -22.88
N ARG A 641 7.85 24.32 -23.03
CA ARG A 641 6.84 24.74 -24.01
C ARG A 641 6.49 26.22 -23.72
N TRP A 642 6.71 27.09 -24.69
CA TRP A 642 6.16 28.44 -24.68
C TRP A 642 4.69 28.34 -25.10
N ARG A 643 3.84 29.14 -24.44
CA ARG A 643 2.40 29.25 -24.73
C ARG A 643 2.14 29.69 -26.16
#